data_AF-A0A961D827-F1
#
_entry.id   AF-A0A961D827-F1
#
_cell.length_a   1.000
_cell.length_b   1.000
_cell.length_c   1.000
_cell.angle_alpha   90.00
_cell.angle_beta   90.00
_cell.angle_gamma   90.00
#
_symmetry.space_group_name_H-M   'P 1'
#
loop_
_entity.id
_entity.type
_entity.pdbx_description
1 polymer ?
#
loop_
_entity_poly.entity_id
_entity_poly.type
_entity_poly.pdbx_seq_one_letter_code
_entity_poly.pdbx_strand_id
1 'polypeptide(L)'
;MIPLRHVLLTVLFTTSLSAEVAKVHPAQAMGILKTQCLGCHNAEKKKGGLSLETRDLALKGGENGAALKAGDAARSALIAALNDPGDAHMPPKKQMPEKQINLLKAWVNSGAAWDDAALKKFGELTPADKLAALPASHTPAAALALSPDGKWLAAGLGNRVLVRDVSTKDSPVVATLEGHKDVVQSLAWNADGTLLAAGGYRSVLVWKSADWKVVHTLAAPLEGRVTGLTFLPDKATMILADGATAAKGVLHRWKLGEAKPSQTVEAHADNILSLVLSRDGKQLATGGADNLAKVWDAATFKEIAKIEGHVGHVVTLGFSTDGKWLATGSADKDLKVWDIASKEMLMLLGDKSTPVNALMWSPDSTSLTFLNDNGNVTSVTELKTHDGVRLAFTSGKQKKLVTLEGVPNAAVMTADGKDLFATMDSGEVIRLDEKAAITKLAVPNSSSVVPNPKALSFTQDILPILSKAGCNLGACHAKASGQAGFKLSIFAFDPKGDYMELVKDSRGRRVFPALPEDSLLLQKAVVRVQHEGGQRFEPDSASAKTIAEWIRQGMPYETPGQPTLTGIDVAPAEKTYRKNEAGTLKVTANYSDGTKRDVTGLTDYISSEKSIASVDEEGHMQTTSESGETVIVARYMGMVAISRVAVPADKLFPPERYANLTVRNEIDKLVYARLQKLGHLPSDTCTDAEFLRRSTLDTIGMLPTVEEARAFLANKDPKKFEQWIDALLQRPEWADHWAIKWGDLIRPNPSRVGVKPVYLLDQWIRQSFRDNKPWDQFVRELLTAQGNTHKDGPVAIWRDKREPVDAATFVGQIFLGVRLECAKCHHHPTEKWDLTDYYQMAAFFTQMKRKGQGISAPISGEPEQWWFAPGAASIEHPVTKAALKPRPPADKEIAIADTQDPRAVLADWMTNPKNPYFAHAIVNRVWSSYMGRGIVDPVDDFRASNPPTNGPLLDWLAQDFVKHGYDLKHLMRTIMLSQIYRLSSLPNETNIADLKNYSRSYRRRLPAESLLDAVCEVTEVRENFSGMPADALAKQTWNHKLESQFMDAFGRPNASSECPCERDAKPSVVQALHLMNSTKLQEMLINSKGRATRLAKTSLTPAQITEELYLACYSRLPTPEEAAIADKALDVGVANRQAAIEDVMWSLLNSAEFVFNH
;
A
#
# COMPACT_ATOMS: atom_id res chain seq x y z
N MET A 1 30.38 17.47 40.80
CA MET A 1 31.30 18.63 40.93
C MET A 1 32.49 18.39 40.00
N ILE A 2 32.80 19.36 39.13
CA ILE A 2 34.00 19.43 38.24
C ILE A 2 35.00 20.40 38.90
N PRO A 3 36.35 20.24 38.80
CA PRO A 3 37.17 20.82 37.70
C PRO A 3 38.35 19.90 37.26
N LEU A 4 38.67 19.65 35.98
CA LEU A 4 39.31 20.43 34.89
C LEU A 4 40.78 20.92 35.07
N ARG A 5 41.72 20.34 34.29
CA ARG A 5 42.83 20.96 33.46
C ARG A 5 43.83 19.86 33.02
N HIS A 6 43.86 19.43 31.73
CA HIS A 6 44.76 19.84 30.60
C HIS A 6 46.26 19.43 30.79
N VAL A 7 47.05 18.85 29.85
CA VAL A 7 46.97 18.62 28.38
C VAL A 7 48.21 17.80 27.88
N LEU A 8 48.10 17.16 26.69
CA LEU A 8 49.12 16.59 25.74
C LEU A 8 49.88 15.30 26.17
N LEU A 9 50.16 14.27 25.35
CA LEU A 9 50.52 14.20 23.92
C LEU A 9 50.42 12.72 23.41
N THR A 10 49.83 12.43 22.25
CA THR A 10 50.12 11.16 21.52
C THR A 10 49.91 11.32 20.01
N VAL A 11 50.93 10.92 19.26
CA VAL A 11 51.05 10.88 17.81
C VAL A 11 50.29 9.67 17.25
N LEU A 12 49.50 9.84 16.20
CA LEU A 12 49.04 8.73 15.35
C LEU A 12 49.12 9.11 13.87
N PHE A 13 49.75 8.20 13.12
CA PHE A 13 50.04 8.24 11.71
C PHE A 13 48.76 8.36 10.85
N THR A 14 48.81 9.27 9.89
CA THR A 14 47.86 9.40 8.79
C THR A 14 48.18 8.39 7.69
N THR A 15 47.36 7.35 7.54
CA THR A 15 47.20 6.64 6.26
C THR A 15 45.88 7.10 5.63
N SER A 16 46.02 7.77 4.49
CA SER A 16 44.95 8.30 3.65
C SER A 16 44.03 7.19 3.12
N LEU A 17 42.81 7.11 3.66
CA LEU A 17 41.66 6.61 2.91
C LEU A 17 41.17 7.75 2.01
N SER A 18 41.56 7.74 0.74
CA SER A 18 40.81 8.46 -0.28
C SER A 18 39.47 7.76 -0.45
N ALA A 19 38.45 8.22 0.29
CA ALA A 19 37.07 7.95 -0.08
C ALA A 19 36.90 8.45 -1.52
N GLU A 20 36.59 7.55 -2.45
CA GLU A 20 36.06 7.94 -3.75
C GLU A 20 34.79 8.75 -3.50
N VAL A 21 34.92 10.07 -3.57
CA VAL A 21 33.79 10.99 -3.55
C VAL A 21 32.97 10.64 -4.78
N ALA A 22 31.79 10.05 -4.58
CA ALA A 22 30.82 9.80 -5.64
C ALA A 22 30.71 11.06 -6.51
N LYS A 23 31.06 10.96 -7.80
CA LYS A 23 30.99 12.07 -8.73
C LYS A 23 29.54 12.50 -8.85
N VAL A 24 29.17 13.60 -8.20
CA VAL A 24 27.86 14.22 -8.38
C VAL A 24 27.81 14.81 -9.79
N HIS A 25 26.82 14.41 -10.59
CA HIS A 25 26.67 14.94 -11.93
C HIS A 25 26.29 16.44 -11.84
N PRO A 26 27.01 17.35 -12.50
CA PRO A 26 26.74 18.80 -12.44
C PRO A 26 25.26 19.17 -12.64
N ALA A 27 24.58 18.50 -13.57
CA ALA A 27 23.16 18.69 -13.86
C ALA A 27 22.24 18.55 -12.63
N GLN A 28 22.54 17.65 -11.69
CA GLN A 28 21.73 17.44 -10.48
C GLN A 28 21.81 18.64 -9.53
N ALA A 29 23.01 19.18 -9.34
CA ALA A 29 23.19 20.39 -8.53
C ALA A 29 22.58 21.62 -9.22
N MET A 30 22.74 21.75 -10.53
CA MET A 30 22.13 22.83 -11.32
C MET A 30 20.60 22.80 -11.26
N GLY A 31 19.98 21.61 -11.28
CA GLY A 31 18.53 21.45 -11.09
C GLY A 31 18.04 21.95 -9.72
N ILE A 32 18.82 21.71 -8.65
CA ILE A 32 18.52 22.25 -7.32
C ILE A 32 18.66 23.78 -7.31
N LEU A 33 19.76 24.33 -7.83
CA LEU A 33 19.95 25.79 -7.89
C LEU A 33 18.83 26.46 -8.69
N LYS A 34 18.43 25.86 -9.81
CA LYS A 34 17.36 26.36 -10.68
C LYS A 34 16.01 26.41 -10.00
N THR A 35 15.65 25.37 -9.25
CA THR A 35 14.34 25.26 -8.61
C THR A 35 14.26 25.98 -7.27
N GLN A 36 15.34 25.98 -6.49
CA GLN A 36 15.34 26.47 -5.10
C GLN A 36 15.96 27.87 -4.96
N CYS A 37 16.84 28.29 -5.86
CA CYS A 37 17.66 29.50 -5.68
C CYS A 37 17.44 30.55 -6.77
N LEU A 38 17.32 30.15 -8.05
CA LEU A 38 17.18 31.08 -9.18
C LEU A 38 15.86 31.85 -9.19
N GLY A 39 14.84 31.45 -8.41
CA GLY A 39 13.64 32.26 -8.23
C GLY A 39 13.90 33.63 -7.57
N CYS A 40 15.00 33.75 -6.81
CA CYS A 40 15.37 34.96 -6.06
C CYS A 40 16.82 35.44 -6.29
N HIS A 41 17.67 34.64 -6.93
CA HIS A 41 19.10 34.91 -7.17
C HIS A 41 19.45 34.76 -8.66
N ASN A 42 18.85 35.59 -9.51
CA ASN A 42 19.04 35.62 -10.96
C ASN A 42 19.42 37.05 -11.45
N ALA A 43 19.59 37.27 -12.74
CA ALA A 43 19.98 38.59 -13.27
C ALA A 43 18.94 39.70 -12.97
N GLU A 44 17.66 39.37 -12.98
CA GLU A 44 16.55 40.31 -12.79
C GLU A 44 16.22 40.55 -11.31
N LYS A 45 16.41 39.53 -10.47
CA LYS A 45 16.14 39.53 -9.03
C LYS A 45 17.41 39.09 -8.30
N LYS A 46 18.17 40.07 -7.80
CA LYS A 46 19.43 39.89 -7.08
C LYS A 46 19.27 40.15 -5.58
N LYS A 47 18.50 39.31 -4.88
CA LYS A 47 18.38 39.48 -3.42
C LYS A 47 19.75 39.26 -2.77
N GLY A 48 20.26 40.26 -2.03
CA GLY A 48 21.63 40.24 -1.46
C GLY A 48 22.76 40.35 -2.49
N GLY A 49 22.50 40.89 -3.68
CA GLY A 49 23.49 41.08 -4.75
C GLY A 49 23.99 39.80 -5.43
N LEU A 50 23.43 38.63 -5.06
CA LEU A 50 23.85 37.32 -5.56
C LEU A 50 23.09 36.91 -6.83
N SER A 51 23.81 36.47 -7.86
CA SER A 51 23.28 35.73 -9.02
C SER A 51 23.94 34.37 -9.15
N LEU A 52 23.14 33.33 -9.40
CA LEU A 52 23.58 31.94 -9.54
C LEU A 52 23.41 31.41 -10.98
N GLU A 53 23.27 32.30 -11.97
CA GLU A 53 23.02 31.91 -13.37
C GLU A 53 24.25 31.36 -14.08
N THR A 54 25.44 31.76 -13.64
CA THR A 54 26.71 31.27 -14.20
C THR A 54 27.68 30.93 -13.08
N ARG A 55 28.62 30.03 -13.40
CA ARG A 55 29.67 29.60 -12.46
C ARG A 55 30.44 30.80 -11.91
N ASP A 56 30.82 31.71 -12.79
CA ASP A 56 31.63 32.87 -12.44
C ASP A 56 30.88 33.82 -11.50
N LEU A 57 29.57 34.01 -11.71
CA LEU A 57 28.75 34.83 -10.80
C LEU A 57 28.57 34.16 -9.44
N ALA A 58 28.39 32.84 -9.39
CA ALA A 58 28.25 32.11 -8.14
C ALA A 58 29.57 32.04 -7.33
N LEU A 59 30.71 31.93 -8.02
CA LEU A 59 32.04 31.99 -7.41
C LEU A 59 32.42 33.41 -6.97
N LYS A 60 32.02 34.44 -7.74
CA LYS A 60 32.21 35.85 -7.37
C LYS A 60 31.35 36.23 -6.16
N GLY A 61 30.14 35.69 -6.09
CA GLY A 61 29.21 35.87 -4.99
C GLY A 61 28.53 37.24 -4.95
N GLY A 62 27.78 37.49 -3.87
CA GLY A 62 27.00 38.71 -3.65
C GLY A 62 27.65 39.67 -2.66
N GLU A 63 26.84 40.47 -1.95
CA GLU A 63 27.31 41.48 -0.99
C GLU A 63 28.13 40.87 0.17
N ASN A 64 27.95 39.58 0.44
CA ASN A 64 28.64 38.83 1.50
C ASN A 64 29.84 37.99 1.00
N GLY A 65 30.35 38.29 -0.21
CA GLY A 65 31.47 37.56 -0.83
C GLY A 65 31.04 36.28 -1.56
N ALA A 66 32.03 35.46 -1.94
CA ALA A 66 31.87 34.25 -2.76
C ALA A 66 30.79 33.32 -2.20
N ALA A 67 29.70 33.10 -2.96
CA ALA A 67 28.62 32.22 -2.55
C ALA A 67 29.05 30.75 -2.56
N LEU A 68 29.94 30.40 -3.49
CA LEU A 68 30.53 29.08 -3.62
C LEU A 68 32.06 29.14 -3.56
N LYS A 69 32.66 28.22 -2.81
CA LYS A 69 34.08 27.90 -2.85
C LYS A 69 34.26 26.48 -3.37
N ALA A 70 34.62 26.37 -4.65
CA ALA A 70 34.88 25.08 -5.29
C ALA A 70 35.90 24.24 -4.49
N GLY A 71 35.55 22.99 -4.22
CA GLY A 71 36.37 22.06 -3.43
C GLY A 71 36.16 22.14 -1.92
N ASP A 72 35.33 23.08 -1.43
CA ASP A 72 35.13 23.29 0.01
C ASP A 72 33.70 23.76 0.35
N ALA A 73 32.82 22.79 0.57
CA ALA A 73 31.44 23.05 0.96
C ALA A 73 31.32 23.72 2.32
N ALA A 74 32.25 23.44 3.26
CA ALA A 74 32.19 23.99 4.61
C ALA A 74 32.43 25.52 4.62
N ARG A 75 33.25 26.03 3.70
CA ARG A 75 33.52 27.47 3.56
C ARG A 75 32.66 28.17 2.49
N SER A 76 31.68 27.47 1.91
CA SER A 76 30.76 28.05 0.92
C SER A 76 29.56 28.71 1.61
N ALA A 77 29.37 30.01 1.40
CA ALA A 77 28.28 30.77 2.05
C ALA A 77 26.88 30.23 1.68
N LEU A 78 26.71 29.70 0.46
CA LEU A 78 25.47 29.04 0.05
C LEU A 78 25.15 27.83 0.94
N ILE A 79 26.15 27.00 1.25
CA ILE A 79 25.96 25.79 2.07
C ILE A 79 25.73 26.17 3.53
N ALA A 80 26.45 27.18 4.04
CA ALA A 80 26.26 27.69 5.39
C ALA A 80 24.85 28.24 5.62
N ALA A 81 24.30 28.99 4.64
CA ALA A 81 22.92 29.49 4.72
C ALA A 81 21.87 28.38 4.80
N LEU A 82 22.18 27.17 4.29
CA LEU A 82 21.27 26.03 4.24
C LEU A 82 21.43 25.05 5.43
N ASN A 83 22.46 25.19 6.27
CA ASN A 83 22.68 24.32 7.45
C ASN A 83 22.05 24.93 8.70
N ASP A 84 21.53 24.13 9.63
CA ASP A 84 20.93 24.61 10.90
C ASP A 84 22.01 25.02 11.95
N PRO A 85 21.94 26.21 12.60
CA PRO A 85 20.98 27.28 12.37
C PRO A 85 21.38 28.12 11.17
N GLY A 86 20.61 27.99 10.10
CA GLY A 86 20.86 28.64 8.82
C GLY A 86 20.35 30.06 8.85
N ASP A 87 20.44 30.74 7.71
CA ASP A 87 19.74 32.02 7.59
C ASP A 87 18.23 31.75 7.65
N ALA A 88 17.57 32.29 8.69
CA ALA A 88 16.13 32.12 8.91
C ALA A 88 15.26 32.61 7.73
N HIS A 89 15.83 33.38 6.79
CA HIS A 89 15.16 33.90 5.60
C HIS A 89 15.51 33.14 4.31
N MET A 90 16.42 32.15 4.34
CA MET A 90 16.89 31.41 3.15
C MET A 90 16.92 29.89 3.40
N PRO A 91 16.09 29.07 2.73
CA PRO A 91 15.14 29.43 1.69
C PRO A 91 13.78 29.94 2.22
N PRO A 92 13.13 30.93 1.57
CA PRO A 92 11.97 31.65 2.10
C PRO A 92 10.65 30.86 2.11
N LYS A 93 10.58 29.67 1.51
CA LYS A 93 9.34 28.90 1.31
C LYS A 93 9.30 27.54 2.00
N LYS A 94 10.29 27.23 2.86
CA LYS A 94 10.48 26.02 3.71
C LYS A 94 11.93 25.53 3.58
N GLN A 95 12.52 25.02 4.66
CA GLN A 95 13.88 24.47 4.67
C GLN A 95 14.04 23.36 3.62
N MET A 96 15.15 23.38 2.89
CA MET A 96 15.45 22.39 1.87
C MET A 96 15.70 21.00 2.49
N PRO A 97 15.26 19.90 1.86
CA PRO A 97 15.50 18.54 2.37
C PRO A 97 17.00 18.24 2.53
N GLU A 98 17.34 17.52 3.59
CA GLU A 98 18.74 17.18 3.94
C GLU A 98 19.47 16.43 2.79
N LYS A 99 18.75 15.56 2.06
CA LYS A 99 19.29 14.86 0.88
C LYS A 99 19.76 15.83 -0.22
N GLN A 100 19.03 16.92 -0.46
CA GLN A 100 19.39 17.94 -1.46
C GLN A 100 20.56 18.81 -0.96
N ILE A 101 20.58 19.14 0.33
CA ILE A 101 21.71 19.86 0.96
C ILE A 101 22.98 19.02 0.84
N ASN A 102 22.90 17.72 1.13
CA ASN A 102 24.03 16.79 1.02
C ASN A 102 24.49 16.62 -0.43
N LEU A 103 23.58 16.64 -1.41
CA LEU A 103 23.94 16.65 -2.83
C LEU A 103 24.71 17.93 -3.22
N LEU A 104 24.23 19.11 -2.80
CA LEU A 104 24.95 20.36 -3.03
C LEU A 104 26.32 20.36 -2.33
N LYS A 105 26.43 19.83 -1.10
CA LYS A 105 27.71 19.68 -0.40
C LYS A 105 28.69 18.81 -1.19
N ALA A 106 28.24 17.64 -1.66
CA ALA A 106 29.06 16.72 -2.44
C ALA A 106 29.46 17.32 -3.80
N TRP A 107 28.56 18.07 -4.46
CA TRP A 107 28.86 18.81 -5.68
C TRP A 107 29.90 19.92 -5.47
N VAL A 108 29.78 20.70 -4.41
CA VAL A 108 30.76 21.75 -4.11
C VAL A 108 32.12 21.14 -3.77
N ASN A 109 32.15 20.08 -2.95
CA ASN A 109 33.38 19.35 -2.61
C ASN A 109 34.06 18.71 -3.82
N SER A 110 33.29 18.32 -4.85
CA SER A 110 33.82 17.79 -6.12
C SER A 110 34.25 18.89 -7.11
N GLY A 111 34.36 20.14 -6.67
CA GLY A 111 34.90 21.26 -7.45
C GLY A 111 33.86 22.18 -8.09
N ALA A 112 32.57 22.00 -7.73
CA ALA A 112 31.46 22.79 -8.27
C ALA A 112 31.50 22.89 -9.80
N ALA A 113 31.67 21.73 -10.46
CA ALA A 113 31.63 21.64 -11.91
C ALA A 113 30.26 22.12 -12.41
N TRP A 114 30.26 22.97 -13.44
CA TRP A 114 29.09 23.72 -13.86
C TRP A 114 28.55 23.19 -15.18
N ASP A 115 27.23 23.07 -15.27
CA ASP A 115 26.54 22.66 -16.49
C ASP A 115 25.57 23.77 -16.88
N ASP A 116 26.05 24.67 -17.74
CA ASP A 116 25.26 25.79 -18.24
C ASP A 116 24.03 25.31 -19.02
N ALA A 117 24.08 24.12 -19.65
CA ALA A 117 22.93 23.56 -20.37
C ALA A 117 21.81 23.13 -19.40
N ALA A 118 22.15 22.63 -18.21
CA ALA A 118 21.18 22.29 -17.17
C ALA A 118 20.53 23.53 -16.52
N LEU A 119 21.23 24.66 -16.44
CA LEU A 119 20.69 25.94 -15.94
C LEU A 119 19.87 26.69 -16.98
N LYS A 120 20.26 26.64 -18.27
CA LYS A 120 19.45 27.17 -19.36
C LYS A 120 18.01 26.65 -19.22
N LYS A 121 17.00 27.49 -19.53
CA LYS A 121 15.67 26.95 -19.83
C LYS A 121 15.90 25.87 -20.88
N PHE A 122 15.35 24.67 -20.68
CA PHE A 122 15.39 23.66 -21.73
C PHE A 122 14.58 24.27 -22.88
N GLY A 123 15.27 24.69 -23.93
CA GLY A 123 14.75 25.72 -24.84
C GLY A 123 14.68 27.11 -24.18
N GLU A 124 15.71 27.93 -24.34
CA GLU A 124 15.37 29.25 -24.91
C GLU A 124 14.58 28.93 -26.17
N LEU A 125 13.28 29.23 -26.16
CA LEU A 125 12.41 29.02 -27.31
C LEU A 125 13.05 29.75 -28.49
N THR A 126 13.76 29.02 -29.35
CA THR A 126 13.97 29.48 -30.70
C THR A 126 12.57 29.72 -31.30
N PRO A 127 12.37 30.78 -32.09
CA PRO A 127 11.07 31.08 -32.68
C PRO A 127 10.50 29.85 -33.40
N ALA A 128 9.29 29.41 -33.00
CA ALA A 128 8.27 28.62 -33.71
C ALA A 128 8.62 27.43 -34.67
N ASP A 129 9.87 27.06 -34.89
CA ASP A 129 10.32 26.05 -35.85
C ASP A 129 11.15 25.00 -35.09
N LYS A 130 10.65 23.84 -34.68
CA LYS A 130 10.01 22.80 -35.49
C LYS A 130 9.10 21.97 -34.59
N LEU A 131 7.81 22.32 -34.50
CA LEU A 131 6.82 21.35 -34.00
C LEU A 131 6.81 20.13 -34.93
N ALA A 132 6.83 18.93 -34.36
CA ALA A 132 6.64 17.71 -35.14
C ALA A 132 5.21 17.69 -35.71
N ALA A 133 5.01 17.06 -36.86
CA ALA A 133 3.67 16.82 -37.37
C ALA A 133 2.89 15.96 -36.36
N LEU A 134 1.61 16.30 -36.14
CA LEU A 134 0.76 15.47 -35.30
C LEU A 134 0.67 14.05 -35.89
N PRO A 135 0.71 13.00 -35.05
CA PRO A 135 0.52 11.63 -35.50
C PRO A 135 -0.82 11.50 -36.22
N ALA A 136 -0.86 10.79 -37.35
CA ALA A 136 -2.10 10.62 -38.12
C ALA A 136 -3.21 9.90 -37.31
N SER A 137 -2.83 9.11 -36.32
CA SER A 137 -3.73 8.45 -35.35
C SER A 137 -4.27 9.39 -34.26
N HIS A 138 -3.68 10.59 -34.11
CA HIS A 138 -4.00 11.52 -33.03
C HIS A 138 -4.73 12.76 -33.56
N THR A 139 -6.02 12.59 -33.82
CA THR A 139 -6.91 13.65 -34.32
C THR A 139 -8.06 13.94 -33.35
N PRO A 140 -7.80 14.33 -32.07
CA PRO A 140 -8.88 14.58 -31.13
C PRO A 140 -9.74 15.76 -31.60
N ALA A 141 -11.06 15.64 -31.44
CA ALA A 141 -11.96 16.76 -31.64
C ALA A 141 -12.03 17.56 -30.33
N ALA A 142 -11.26 18.64 -30.22
CA ALA A 142 -10.98 19.30 -28.92
C ALA A 142 -11.73 20.63 -28.71
N ALA A 143 -12.33 21.19 -29.76
CA ALA A 143 -13.04 22.46 -29.71
C ALA A 143 -14.25 22.44 -30.67
N LEU A 144 -15.30 23.16 -30.31
CA LEU A 144 -16.54 23.24 -31.06
C LEU A 144 -17.15 24.64 -30.92
N ALA A 145 -17.63 25.24 -32.01
CA ALA A 145 -18.31 26.52 -31.99
C ALA A 145 -19.41 26.60 -33.06
N LEU A 146 -20.59 27.08 -32.67
CA LEU A 146 -21.73 27.32 -33.56
C LEU A 146 -21.80 28.82 -33.91
N SER A 147 -22.07 29.15 -35.17
CA SER A 147 -22.26 30.55 -35.58
C SER A 147 -23.52 31.16 -34.95
N PRO A 148 -23.58 32.48 -34.75
CA PRO A 148 -24.72 33.14 -34.09
C PRO A 148 -26.07 32.94 -34.80
N ASP A 149 -26.06 32.76 -36.12
CA ASP A 149 -27.23 32.46 -36.94
C ASP A 149 -27.62 30.98 -36.94
N GLY A 150 -26.85 30.11 -36.27
CA GLY A 150 -27.09 28.67 -36.19
C GLY A 150 -26.78 27.91 -37.49
N LYS A 151 -26.22 28.56 -38.50
CA LYS A 151 -25.97 27.95 -39.82
C LYS A 151 -24.70 27.11 -39.87
N TRP A 152 -23.60 27.62 -39.30
CA TRP A 152 -22.26 27.05 -39.44
C TRP A 152 -21.78 26.41 -38.13
N LEU A 153 -21.41 25.13 -38.18
CA LEU A 153 -20.74 24.44 -37.08
C LEU A 153 -19.25 24.28 -37.40
N ALA A 154 -18.39 24.89 -36.59
CA ALA A 154 -16.94 24.73 -36.68
C ALA A 154 -16.44 23.73 -35.62
N ALA A 155 -15.73 22.69 -36.04
CA ALA A 155 -15.15 21.67 -35.16
C ALA A 155 -13.63 21.59 -35.37
N GLY A 156 -12.85 21.71 -34.29
CA GLY A 156 -11.39 21.58 -34.32
C GLY A 156 -10.99 20.11 -34.22
N LEU A 157 -10.51 19.52 -35.31
CA LEU A 157 -10.10 18.12 -35.41
C LEU A 157 -8.58 18.04 -35.56
N GLY A 158 -7.86 17.67 -34.50
CA GLY A 158 -6.40 17.74 -34.51
C GLY A 158 -5.94 19.16 -34.83
N ASN A 159 -5.13 19.32 -35.87
CA ASN A 159 -4.58 20.62 -36.28
C ASN A 159 -5.40 21.37 -37.36
N ARG A 160 -6.61 20.91 -37.69
CA ARG A 160 -7.49 21.51 -38.70
C ARG A 160 -8.87 21.84 -38.13
N VAL A 161 -9.59 22.75 -38.78
CA VAL A 161 -10.97 23.09 -38.44
C VAL A 161 -11.89 22.70 -39.58
N LEU A 162 -12.90 21.87 -39.31
CA LEU A 162 -13.96 21.56 -40.27
C LEU A 162 -15.16 22.46 -40.01
N VAL A 163 -15.64 23.12 -41.06
CA VAL A 163 -16.88 23.91 -41.00
C VAL A 163 -17.98 23.19 -41.77
N ARG A 164 -19.15 23.04 -41.14
CA ARG A 164 -20.33 22.35 -41.69
C ARG A 164 -21.53 23.26 -41.76
N ASP A 165 -22.38 23.05 -42.78
CA ASP A 165 -23.70 23.67 -42.85
C ASP A 165 -24.74 22.81 -42.10
N VAL A 166 -24.99 23.12 -40.84
CA VAL A 166 -25.93 22.35 -40.01
C VAL A 166 -27.40 22.78 -40.18
N SER A 167 -27.68 23.76 -41.05
CA SER A 167 -29.05 24.11 -41.44
C SER A 167 -29.69 23.05 -42.34
N THR A 168 -28.88 22.15 -42.88
CA THR A 168 -29.33 21.02 -43.71
C THR A 168 -29.25 19.70 -42.92
N LYS A 169 -30.09 18.72 -43.28
CA LYS A 169 -30.14 17.43 -42.56
C LYS A 169 -28.82 16.65 -42.66
N ASP A 170 -28.14 16.75 -43.80
CA ASP A 170 -26.91 15.99 -44.08
C ASP A 170 -25.64 16.66 -43.54
N SER A 171 -25.74 17.89 -43.03
CA SER A 171 -24.64 18.65 -42.42
C SER A 171 -23.31 18.57 -43.21
N PRO A 172 -23.29 18.94 -44.51
CA PRO A 172 -22.12 18.77 -45.36
C PRO A 172 -20.96 19.67 -44.92
N VAL A 173 -19.73 19.21 -45.15
CA VAL A 173 -18.52 20.01 -44.93
C VAL A 173 -18.42 21.06 -46.02
N VAL A 174 -18.41 22.34 -45.63
CA VAL A 174 -18.29 23.47 -46.56
C VAL A 174 -16.87 24.03 -46.64
N ALA A 175 -16.05 23.80 -45.62
CA ALA A 175 -14.65 24.21 -45.61
C ALA A 175 -13.81 23.32 -44.68
N THR A 176 -12.56 23.08 -45.09
CA THR A 176 -11.50 22.50 -44.26
C THR A 176 -10.41 23.55 -44.11
N LEU A 177 -10.27 24.10 -42.91
CA LEU A 177 -9.33 25.18 -42.61
C LEU A 177 -8.08 24.58 -41.98
N GLU A 178 -6.95 24.80 -42.63
CA GLU A 178 -5.63 24.29 -42.19
C GLU A 178 -4.71 25.46 -41.82
N GLY A 179 -3.65 25.16 -41.07
CA GLY A 179 -2.61 26.15 -40.74
C GLY A 179 -2.02 26.00 -39.33
N HIS A 180 -2.73 25.35 -38.41
CA HIS A 180 -2.16 25.02 -37.10
C HIS A 180 -1.22 23.81 -37.20
N LYS A 181 -0.20 23.77 -36.33
CA LYS A 181 0.76 22.66 -36.20
C LYS A 181 0.49 21.78 -34.97
N ASP A 182 -0.27 22.27 -34.00
CA ASP A 182 -0.74 21.56 -32.81
C ASP A 182 -2.27 21.46 -32.82
N VAL A 183 -2.85 20.73 -31.86
CA VAL A 183 -4.29 20.58 -31.70
C VAL A 183 -4.97 21.94 -31.52
N VAL A 184 -6.06 22.17 -32.26
CA VAL A 184 -6.92 23.33 -32.11
C VAL A 184 -7.70 23.22 -30.80
N GLN A 185 -7.39 24.08 -29.83
CA GLN A 185 -7.92 24.01 -28.47
C GLN A 185 -9.09 24.98 -28.24
N SER A 186 -9.30 25.97 -29.09
CA SER A 186 -10.40 26.91 -28.90
C SER A 186 -10.91 27.43 -30.24
N LEU A 187 -12.20 27.71 -30.30
CA LEU A 187 -12.90 28.24 -31.47
C LEU A 187 -13.90 29.31 -31.00
N ALA A 188 -14.00 30.40 -31.76
CA ALA A 188 -14.96 31.46 -31.49
C ALA A 188 -15.43 32.14 -32.78
N TRP A 189 -16.73 32.42 -32.85
CA TRP A 189 -17.32 33.27 -33.88
C TRP A 189 -17.46 34.70 -33.36
N ASN A 190 -17.31 35.68 -34.24
CA ASN A 190 -17.73 37.04 -33.92
C ASN A 190 -19.26 37.18 -33.96
N ALA A 191 -19.80 38.26 -33.39
CA ALA A 191 -21.23 38.41 -33.13
C ALA A 191 -22.13 38.39 -34.38
N ASP A 192 -21.60 38.63 -35.58
CA ASP A 192 -22.34 38.56 -36.85
C ASP A 192 -21.98 37.35 -37.73
N GLY A 193 -21.14 36.43 -37.24
CA GLY A 193 -20.77 35.21 -37.96
C GLY A 193 -19.89 35.44 -39.20
N THR A 194 -19.33 36.63 -39.36
CA THR A 194 -18.46 36.98 -40.50
C THR A 194 -17.01 36.50 -40.32
N LEU A 195 -16.58 36.29 -39.07
CA LEU A 195 -15.23 35.85 -38.72
C LEU A 195 -15.27 34.63 -37.79
N LEU A 196 -14.42 33.65 -38.10
CA LEU A 196 -14.13 32.50 -37.25
C LEU A 196 -12.67 32.58 -36.81
N ALA A 197 -12.42 32.47 -35.51
CA ALA A 197 -11.08 32.39 -34.97
C ALA A 197 -10.81 31.02 -34.33
N ALA A 198 -9.60 30.50 -34.52
CA ALA A 198 -9.13 29.27 -33.89
C ALA A 198 -7.81 29.49 -33.16
N GLY A 199 -7.73 28.99 -31.93
CA GLY A 199 -6.53 29.02 -31.10
C GLY A 199 -5.79 27.69 -31.16
N GLY A 200 -4.48 27.76 -31.42
CA GLY A 200 -3.55 26.65 -31.34
C GLY A 200 -2.39 26.95 -30.39
N TYR A 201 -1.25 26.26 -30.57
CA TYR A 201 -0.03 26.58 -29.83
C TYR A 201 0.57 27.90 -30.34
N ARG A 202 0.68 28.89 -29.45
CA ARG A 202 1.28 30.22 -29.66
C ARG A 202 0.74 30.96 -30.88
N SER A 203 -0.46 30.63 -31.32
CA SER A 203 -1.05 31.17 -32.54
C SER A 203 -2.56 31.20 -32.49
N VAL A 204 -3.14 32.25 -33.07
CA VAL A 204 -4.57 32.35 -33.39
C VAL A 204 -4.70 32.69 -34.86
N LEU A 205 -5.46 31.87 -35.59
CA LEU A 205 -5.80 32.10 -36.99
C LEU A 205 -7.24 32.59 -37.09
N VAL A 206 -7.48 33.63 -37.91
CA VAL A 206 -8.82 34.19 -38.11
C VAL A 206 -9.17 34.10 -39.60
N TRP A 207 -10.29 33.46 -39.92
CA TRP A 207 -10.81 33.30 -41.27
C TRP A 207 -12.07 34.13 -41.48
N LYS A 208 -12.26 34.60 -42.70
CA LYS A 208 -13.50 35.25 -43.14
C LYS A 208 -14.47 34.20 -43.69
N SER A 209 -15.71 34.17 -43.21
CA SER A 209 -16.68 33.13 -43.57
C SER A 209 -17.19 33.20 -45.02
N ALA A 210 -16.98 34.34 -45.71
CA ALA A 210 -17.39 34.52 -47.10
C ALA A 210 -16.54 33.71 -48.10
N ASP A 211 -15.25 33.54 -47.82
CA ASP A 211 -14.28 32.90 -48.73
C ASP A 211 -13.28 31.96 -48.05
N TRP A 212 -13.39 31.80 -46.72
CA TRP A 212 -12.54 30.97 -45.87
C TRP A 212 -11.04 31.29 -45.97
N LYS A 213 -10.69 32.52 -46.32
CA LYS A 213 -9.29 32.97 -46.33
C LYS A 213 -8.88 33.48 -44.95
N VAL A 214 -7.65 33.19 -44.57
CA VAL A 214 -7.02 33.75 -43.37
C VAL A 214 -6.88 35.26 -43.57
N VAL A 215 -7.51 36.04 -42.70
CA VAL A 215 -7.44 37.51 -42.70
C VAL A 215 -6.51 38.05 -41.61
N HIS A 216 -6.32 37.30 -40.52
CA HIS A 216 -5.39 37.66 -39.45
C HIS A 216 -4.67 36.44 -38.88
N THR A 217 -3.43 36.64 -38.45
CA THR A 217 -2.62 35.67 -37.70
C THR A 217 -2.01 36.38 -36.51
N LEU A 218 -2.38 35.94 -35.30
CA LEU A 218 -1.85 36.48 -34.04
C LEU A 218 -0.87 35.47 -33.46
N ALA A 219 0.31 35.91 -33.03
CA ALA A 219 1.37 35.02 -32.54
C ALA A 219 2.05 35.54 -31.25
N ALA A 220 2.83 36.61 -31.31
CA ALA A 220 3.52 37.15 -30.14
C ALA A 220 2.63 38.13 -29.36
N PRO A 221 2.47 38.02 -28.02
CA PRO A 221 3.38 37.41 -27.06
C PRO A 221 2.96 36.02 -26.53
N LEU A 222 2.17 35.23 -27.28
CA LEU A 222 1.67 33.95 -26.78
C LEU A 222 2.81 32.96 -26.49
N GLU A 223 2.75 32.32 -25.33
CA GLU A 223 3.79 31.42 -24.82
C GLU A 223 3.36 29.94 -24.84
N GLY A 224 2.06 29.64 -24.81
CA GLY A 224 1.55 28.27 -24.79
C GLY A 224 0.33 28.00 -25.66
N ARG A 225 -0.48 27.01 -25.28
CA ARG A 225 -1.74 26.66 -25.98
C ARG A 225 -2.81 27.70 -25.67
N VAL A 226 -3.49 28.20 -26.70
CA VAL A 226 -4.65 29.08 -26.53
C VAL A 226 -5.89 28.23 -26.22
N THR A 227 -6.15 28.03 -24.93
CA THR A 227 -7.19 27.12 -24.41
C THR A 227 -8.59 27.74 -24.38
N GLY A 228 -8.68 29.07 -24.43
CA GLY A 228 -9.94 29.83 -24.41
C GLY A 228 -9.89 31.03 -25.35
N LEU A 229 -11.00 31.28 -26.03
CA LEU A 229 -11.13 32.32 -27.05
C LEU A 229 -12.56 32.85 -27.10
N THR A 230 -12.74 34.16 -27.16
CA THR A 230 -14.05 34.79 -27.39
C THR A 230 -13.93 36.15 -28.07
N PHE A 231 -14.98 36.56 -28.78
CA PHE A 231 -15.11 37.90 -29.33
C PHE A 231 -15.96 38.78 -28.41
N LEU A 232 -15.59 40.06 -28.30
CA LEU A 232 -16.43 41.06 -27.67
C LEU A 232 -17.56 41.51 -28.64
N PRO A 233 -18.64 42.12 -28.11
CA PRO A 233 -19.77 42.58 -28.92
C PRO A 233 -19.41 43.60 -30.01
N ASP A 234 -18.24 44.25 -29.91
CA ASP A 234 -17.72 45.21 -30.88
C ASP A 234 -17.21 44.57 -32.19
N LYS A 235 -17.25 43.23 -32.29
CA LYS A 235 -16.91 42.41 -33.47
C LYS A 235 -15.44 42.40 -33.89
N ALA A 236 -14.61 43.28 -33.31
CA ALA A 236 -13.23 43.49 -33.71
C ALA A 236 -12.23 43.21 -32.56
N THR A 237 -12.69 43.14 -31.32
CA THR A 237 -11.85 42.85 -30.16
C THR A 237 -12.09 41.43 -29.67
N MET A 238 -11.01 40.76 -29.30
CA MET A 238 -10.99 39.40 -28.80
C MET A 238 -10.40 39.35 -27.40
N ILE A 239 -10.86 38.38 -26.62
CA ILE A 239 -10.20 37.95 -25.39
C ILE A 239 -9.72 36.52 -25.61
N LEU A 240 -8.44 36.31 -25.33
CA LEU A 240 -7.77 35.02 -25.47
C LEU A 240 -7.04 34.65 -24.19
N ALA A 241 -7.07 33.37 -23.86
CA ALA A 241 -6.41 32.80 -22.70
C ALA A 241 -5.30 31.86 -23.17
N ASP A 242 -4.09 32.10 -22.70
CA ASP A 242 -2.94 31.23 -22.93
C ASP A 242 -2.10 31.06 -21.65
N GLY A 243 -1.02 30.29 -21.76
CA GLY A 243 -0.03 30.13 -20.70
C GLY A 243 0.91 28.99 -21.04
N ALA A 244 2.20 29.17 -20.76
CA ALA A 244 3.17 28.09 -20.87
C ALA A 244 2.74 26.91 -19.97
N THR A 245 3.18 25.70 -20.31
CA THR A 245 2.82 24.48 -19.58
C THR A 245 3.21 24.58 -18.11
N ALA A 246 2.23 24.44 -17.20
CA ALA A 246 2.41 24.56 -15.75
C ALA A 246 2.97 25.93 -15.29
N ALA A 247 2.64 26.98 -16.05
CA ALA A 247 2.87 28.37 -15.68
C ALA A 247 1.54 29.07 -15.40
N LYS A 248 1.60 30.35 -15.06
CA LYS A 248 0.41 31.17 -14.79
C LYS A 248 -0.45 31.29 -16.04
N GLY A 249 -1.76 31.21 -15.86
CA GLY A 249 -2.74 31.48 -16.93
C GLY A 249 -2.90 32.98 -17.15
N VAL A 250 -2.75 33.40 -18.41
CA VAL A 250 -2.75 34.81 -18.81
C VAL A 250 -3.96 35.11 -19.69
N LEU A 251 -4.59 36.26 -19.46
CA LEU A 251 -5.61 36.83 -20.31
C LEU A 251 -5.03 37.95 -21.16
N HIS A 252 -5.30 37.90 -22.45
CA HIS A 252 -4.95 38.92 -23.42
C HIS A 252 -6.21 39.51 -24.04
N ARG A 253 -6.27 40.85 -24.13
CA ARG A 253 -7.21 41.56 -24.99
C ARG A 253 -6.52 41.98 -26.26
N TRP A 254 -7.10 41.65 -27.40
CA TRP A 254 -6.48 41.88 -28.69
C TRP A 254 -7.49 42.42 -29.70
N LYS A 255 -7.20 43.58 -30.30
CA LYS A 255 -8.00 44.14 -31.38
C LYS A 255 -7.45 43.72 -32.74
N LEU A 256 -8.31 43.23 -33.63
CA LEU A 256 -7.90 42.76 -34.95
C LEU A 256 -7.19 43.87 -35.74
N GLY A 257 -6.06 43.52 -36.35
CA GLY A 257 -5.17 44.44 -37.06
C GLY A 257 -4.01 45.00 -36.23
N GLU A 258 -4.03 44.85 -34.90
CA GLU A 258 -2.91 45.23 -34.03
C GLU A 258 -1.88 44.10 -33.90
N ALA A 259 -0.59 44.44 -33.82
CA ALA A 259 0.50 43.46 -33.75
C ALA A 259 0.72 42.88 -32.34
N LYS A 260 0.15 43.49 -31.29
CA LYS A 260 0.30 43.11 -29.89
C LYS A 260 -1.04 43.30 -29.16
N PRO A 261 -1.28 42.60 -28.05
CA PRO A 261 -2.48 42.79 -27.25
C PRO A 261 -2.50 44.19 -26.60
N SER A 262 -3.68 44.78 -26.52
CA SER A 262 -3.92 46.09 -25.91
C SER A 262 -3.93 46.03 -24.38
N GLN A 263 -4.20 44.85 -23.79
CA GLN A 263 -4.11 44.60 -22.35
C GLN A 263 -3.72 43.14 -22.09
N THR A 264 -2.89 42.90 -21.08
CA THR A 264 -2.48 41.56 -20.63
C THR A 264 -2.51 41.48 -19.11
N VAL A 265 -3.13 40.44 -18.55
CA VAL A 265 -3.29 40.26 -17.09
C VAL A 265 -3.03 38.81 -16.69
N GLU A 266 -2.24 38.60 -15.65
CA GLU A 266 -2.11 37.30 -14.98
C GLU A 266 -3.41 36.99 -14.23
N ALA A 267 -4.18 36.01 -14.70
CA ALA A 267 -5.51 35.73 -14.19
C ALA A 267 -5.52 34.59 -13.16
N HIS A 268 -4.74 33.53 -13.43
CA HIS A 268 -4.68 32.30 -12.63
C HIS A 268 -3.24 31.89 -12.31
N ALA A 269 -3.05 31.15 -11.22
CA ALA A 269 -1.73 30.66 -10.82
C ALA A 269 -1.24 29.45 -11.64
N ASP A 270 -2.16 28.81 -12.37
CA ASP A 270 -1.92 27.75 -13.35
C ASP A 270 -2.73 28.07 -14.63
N ASN A 271 -2.59 27.27 -15.70
CA ASN A 271 -3.26 27.46 -16.98
C ASN A 271 -4.79 27.61 -16.85
N ILE A 272 -5.36 28.51 -17.65
CA ILE A 272 -6.81 28.60 -17.86
C ILE A 272 -7.24 27.43 -18.76
N LEU A 273 -8.32 26.73 -18.41
CA LEU A 273 -8.83 25.57 -19.17
C LEU A 273 -10.13 25.88 -19.92
N SER A 274 -10.91 26.83 -19.42
CA SER A 274 -12.17 27.28 -20.01
C SER A 274 -12.36 28.78 -19.85
N LEU A 275 -12.98 29.40 -20.85
CA LEU A 275 -13.27 30.83 -20.90
C LEU A 275 -14.64 31.04 -21.55
N VAL A 276 -15.52 31.79 -20.90
CA VAL A 276 -16.86 32.09 -21.42
C VAL A 276 -17.25 33.54 -21.16
N LEU A 277 -17.94 34.17 -22.10
CA LEU A 277 -18.45 35.54 -22.00
C LEU A 277 -19.95 35.51 -21.67
N SER A 278 -20.42 36.42 -20.82
CA SER A 278 -21.85 36.60 -20.57
C SER A 278 -22.58 37.09 -21.83
N ARG A 279 -23.88 36.82 -21.93
CA ARG A 279 -24.70 37.19 -23.09
C ARG A 279 -24.73 38.71 -23.36
N ASP A 280 -24.65 39.52 -22.30
CA ASP A 280 -24.59 40.98 -22.40
C ASP A 280 -23.17 41.52 -22.72
N GLY A 281 -22.17 40.64 -22.77
CA GLY A 281 -20.78 40.97 -23.07
C GLY A 281 -20.02 41.69 -21.96
N LYS A 282 -20.62 41.84 -20.76
CA LYS A 282 -20.03 42.62 -19.66
C LYS A 282 -19.17 41.80 -18.70
N GLN A 283 -19.46 40.51 -18.55
CA GLN A 283 -18.76 39.62 -17.63
C GLN A 283 -18.02 38.52 -18.38
N LEU A 284 -16.82 38.20 -17.92
CA LEU A 284 -15.98 37.12 -18.42
C LEU A 284 -15.75 36.12 -17.29
N ALA A 285 -16.00 34.84 -17.50
CA ALA A 285 -15.63 33.81 -16.53
C ALA A 285 -14.46 32.96 -17.04
N THR A 286 -13.51 32.65 -16.14
CA THR A 286 -12.34 31.81 -16.40
C THR A 286 -12.24 30.67 -15.40
N GLY A 287 -11.99 29.47 -15.91
CA GLY A 287 -11.80 28.26 -15.11
C GLY A 287 -10.34 27.87 -15.16
N GLY A 288 -9.70 27.75 -14.00
CA GLY A 288 -8.26 27.50 -13.88
C GLY A 288 -7.93 26.07 -13.45
N ALA A 289 -6.74 25.64 -13.86
CA ALA A 289 -6.08 24.47 -13.31
C ALA A 289 -5.60 24.67 -11.85
N ASP A 290 -5.68 25.90 -11.32
CA ASP A 290 -5.48 26.21 -9.91
C ASP A 290 -6.72 25.92 -9.04
N ASN A 291 -7.70 25.19 -9.60
CA ASN A 291 -8.98 24.78 -8.98
C ASN A 291 -9.94 25.94 -8.71
N LEU A 292 -9.67 27.12 -9.27
CA LEU A 292 -10.51 28.31 -9.10
C LEU A 292 -11.34 28.60 -10.34
N ALA A 293 -12.55 29.11 -10.12
CA ALA A 293 -13.27 29.86 -11.12
C ALA A 293 -13.24 31.35 -10.75
N LYS A 294 -13.05 32.23 -11.74
CA LYS A 294 -13.04 33.67 -11.53
C LYS A 294 -13.95 34.36 -12.53
N VAL A 295 -14.62 35.42 -12.07
CA VAL A 295 -15.45 36.29 -12.90
C VAL A 295 -14.82 37.66 -12.95
N TRP A 296 -14.71 38.23 -14.14
CA TRP A 296 -14.04 39.48 -14.44
C TRP A 296 -14.98 40.43 -15.17
N ASP A 297 -14.78 41.72 -14.98
CA ASP A 297 -15.35 42.74 -15.86
C ASP A 297 -14.63 42.66 -17.22
N ALA A 298 -15.38 42.38 -18.28
CA ALA A 298 -14.82 42.11 -19.60
C ALA A 298 -14.13 43.34 -20.21
N ALA A 299 -14.51 44.55 -19.80
CA ALA A 299 -13.99 45.82 -20.30
C ALA A 299 -12.73 46.30 -19.54
N THR A 300 -12.51 45.89 -18.31
CA THR A 300 -11.38 46.36 -17.48
C THR A 300 -10.42 45.26 -17.03
N PHE A 301 -10.83 43.98 -17.12
CA PHE A 301 -10.20 42.83 -16.46
C PHE A 301 -10.07 42.99 -14.94
N LYS A 302 -10.99 43.74 -14.32
CA LYS A 302 -11.11 43.79 -12.87
C LYS A 302 -11.84 42.55 -12.37
N GLU A 303 -11.28 41.87 -11.37
CA GLU A 303 -11.91 40.70 -10.74
C GLU A 303 -13.21 41.13 -10.03
N ILE A 304 -14.34 40.53 -10.42
CA ILE A 304 -15.68 40.72 -9.82
C ILE A 304 -15.91 39.68 -8.73
N ALA A 305 -15.63 38.41 -9.03
CA ALA A 305 -15.81 37.30 -8.11
C ALA A 305 -14.68 36.29 -8.22
N LYS A 306 -14.30 35.74 -7.06
CA LYS A 306 -13.39 34.60 -6.93
C LYS A 306 -14.16 33.47 -6.27
N ILE A 307 -14.31 32.36 -6.99
CA ILE A 307 -15.12 31.22 -6.58
C ILE A 307 -14.17 30.11 -6.11
N GLU A 308 -14.27 29.79 -4.82
CA GLU A 308 -13.48 28.76 -4.16
C GLU A 308 -14.40 27.62 -3.72
N GLY A 309 -14.01 26.37 -3.98
CA GLY A 309 -14.77 25.20 -3.52
C GLY A 309 -14.60 23.94 -4.35
N HIS A 310 -13.97 24.01 -5.52
CA HIS A 310 -13.50 22.81 -6.21
C HIS A 310 -12.15 22.35 -5.63
N VAL A 311 -11.95 21.03 -5.59
CA VAL A 311 -10.69 20.40 -5.15
C VAL A 311 -9.87 19.84 -6.33
N GLY A 312 -10.40 20.01 -7.54
CA GLY A 312 -9.78 19.65 -8.81
C GLY A 312 -9.95 20.77 -9.85
N HIS A 313 -9.38 20.56 -11.03
CA HIS A 313 -9.30 21.57 -12.08
C HIS A 313 -10.68 21.94 -12.63
N VAL A 314 -10.95 23.24 -12.79
CA VAL A 314 -12.22 23.71 -13.37
C VAL A 314 -12.09 23.70 -14.89
N VAL A 315 -12.69 22.69 -15.53
CA VAL A 315 -12.50 22.39 -16.95
C VAL A 315 -13.57 22.99 -17.87
N THR A 316 -14.75 23.32 -17.34
CA THR A 316 -15.85 23.89 -18.13
C THR A 316 -16.70 24.87 -17.32
N LEU A 317 -17.26 25.87 -18.00
CA LEU A 317 -18.01 26.98 -17.42
C LEU A 317 -19.23 27.33 -18.26
N GLY A 318 -20.28 27.87 -17.62
CA GLY A 318 -21.45 28.38 -18.33
C GLY A 318 -22.24 29.38 -17.50
N PHE A 319 -22.53 30.53 -18.10
CA PHE A 319 -23.41 31.55 -17.51
C PHE A 319 -24.88 31.20 -17.72
N SER A 320 -25.71 31.51 -16.72
CA SER A 320 -27.15 31.67 -16.95
C SER A 320 -27.42 32.82 -17.93
N THR A 321 -28.55 32.77 -18.62
CA THR A 321 -28.94 33.75 -19.63
C THR A 321 -29.00 35.18 -19.08
N ASP A 322 -29.35 35.33 -17.80
CA ASP A 322 -29.39 36.61 -17.09
C ASP A 322 -28.04 37.04 -16.49
N GLY A 323 -27.00 36.22 -16.60
CA GLY A 323 -25.65 36.51 -16.12
C GLY A 323 -25.50 36.56 -14.59
N LYS A 324 -26.49 36.07 -13.83
CA LYS A 324 -26.44 36.05 -12.35
C LYS A 324 -25.74 34.81 -11.80
N TRP A 325 -25.92 33.66 -12.46
CA TRP A 325 -25.39 32.39 -12.00
C TRP A 325 -24.28 31.89 -12.90
N LEU A 326 -23.28 31.24 -12.29
CA LEU A 326 -22.22 30.54 -12.98
C LEU A 326 -22.28 29.05 -12.63
N ALA A 327 -22.39 28.20 -13.65
CA ALA A 327 -22.20 26.76 -13.51
C ALA A 327 -20.73 26.41 -13.79
N THR A 328 -20.15 25.58 -12.92
CA THR A 328 -18.75 25.14 -12.98
C THR A 328 -18.67 23.61 -12.97
N GLY A 329 -18.03 23.03 -13.99
CA GLY A 329 -17.73 21.61 -14.07
C GLY A 329 -16.24 21.37 -13.85
N SER A 330 -15.90 20.35 -13.05
CA SER A 330 -14.53 20.11 -12.60
C SER A 330 -14.10 18.65 -12.71
N ALA A 331 -12.78 18.46 -12.77
CA ALA A 331 -12.12 17.16 -12.65
C ALA A 331 -12.35 16.50 -11.28
N ASP A 332 -12.81 17.24 -10.27
CA ASP A 332 -13.24 16.67 -8.99
C ASP A 332 -14.59 15.93 -9.03
N LYS A 333 -15.18 15.80 -10.23
CA LYS A 333 -16.46 15.11 -10.50
C LYS A 333 -17.70 15.85 -9.99
N ASP A 334 -17.53 17.07 -9.48
CA ASP A 334 -18.64 17.91 -9.06
C ASP A 334 -19.06 18.88 -10.18
N LEU A 335 -20.38 19.11 -10.26
CA LEU A 335 -20.99 20.20 -11.01
C LEU A 335 -21.64 21.15 -10.00
N LYS A 336 -21.16 22.39 -9.92
CA LYS A 336 -21.61 23.38 -8.93
C LYS A 336 -22.22 24.59 -9.63
N VAL A 337 -23.25 25.17 -9.02
CA VAL A 337 -23.83 26.45 -9.49
C VAL A 337 -23.69 27.49 -8.39
N TRP A 338 -23.20 28.66 -8.76
CA TRP A 338 -22.83 29.74 -7.87
C TRP A 338 -23.62 31.00 -8.17
N ASP A 339 -23.99 31.73 -7.14
CA ASP A 339 -24.41 33.13 -7.30
C ASP A 339 -23.15 34.01 -7.35
N ILE A 340 -23.02 34.81 -8.40
CA ILE A 340 -21.86 35.67 -8.61
C ILE A 340 -21.85 36.83 -7.61
N ALA A 341 -23.03 37.32 -7.21
CA ALA A 341 -23.16 38.44 -6.30
C ALA A 341 -22.79 38.05 -4.87
N SER A 342 -23.40 36.98 -4.33
CA SER A 342 -23.09 36.50 -2.99
C SER A 342 -21.78 35.71 -2.90
N LYS A 343 -21.32 35.14 -4.02
CA LYS A 343 -20.19 34.19 -4.11
C LYS A 343 -20.44 32.87 -3.39
N GLU A 344 -21.70 32.56 -3.08
CA GLU A 344 -22.10 31.33 -2.41
C GLU A 344 -22.50 30.25 -3.43
N MET A 345 -22.28 28.99 -3.03
CA MET A 345 -22.74 27.83 -3.80
C MET A 345 -24.23 27.64 -3.58
N LEU A 346 -25.03 27.75 -4.64
CA LEU A 346 -26.48 27.56 -4.60
C LEU A 346 -26.88 26.09 -4.75
N MET A 347 -26.16 25.34 -5.58
CA MET A 347 -26.55 23.99 -5.99
C MET A 347 -25.33 23.08 -6.19
N LEU A 348 -25.48 21.81 -5.80
CA LEU A 348 -24.56 20.73 -6.14
C LEU A 348 -25.30 19.68 -6.98
N LEU A 349 -24.85 19.51 -8.22
CA LEU A 349 -25.50 18.70 -9.26
C LEU A 349 -24.58 17.55 -9.70
N GLY A 350 -25.17 16.52 -10.34
CA GLY A 350 -24.45 15.32 -10.79
C GLY A 350 -24.47 14.16 -9.77
N ASP A 351 -23.82 13.05 -10.15
CA ASP A 351 -23.77 11.78 -9.40
C ASP A 351 -22.37 11.46 -8.81
N LYS A 352 -21.42 12.40 -8.97
CA LYS A 352 -20.00 12.28 -8.55
C LYS A 352 -19.26 11.07 -9.12
N SER A 353 -19.75 10.49 -10.21
CA SER A 353 -19.14 9.29 -10.79
C SER A 353 -17.84 9.60 -11.55
N THR A 354 -17.84 10.68 -12.35
CA THR A 354 -16.80 11.01 -13.33
C THR A 354 -16.66 12.53 -13.58
N PRO A 355 -15.50 13.01 -14.05
CA PRO A 355 -15.27 14.40 -14.45
C PRO A 355 -16.31 14.93 -15.45
N VAL A 356 -16.64 16.21 -15.34
CA VAL A 356 -17.59 16.90 -16.23
C VAL A 356 -16.83 17.71 -17.27
N ASN A 357 -16.91 17.32 -18.55
CA ASN A 357 -16.09 17.89 -19.63
C ASN A 357 -16.75 19.08 -20.33
N ALA A 358 -18.08 19.07 -20.43
CA ALA A 358 -18.84 20.14 -21.06
C ALA A 358 -20.14 20.37 -20.32
N LEU A 359 -20.56 21.63 -20.22
CA LEU A 359 -21.83 22.02 -19.64
C LEU A 359 -22.48 23.15 -20.44
N MET A 360 -23.81 23.24 -20.38
CA MET A 360 -24.59 24.26 -21.07
C MET A 360 -25.94 24.49 -20.40
N TRP A 361 -26.31 25.76 -20.26
CA TRP A 361 -27.64 26.16 -19.84
C TRP A 361 -28.62 26.07 -21.00
N SER A 362 -29.88 25.75 -20.71
CA SER A 362 -30.96 25.98 -21.67
C SER A 362 -31.11 27.47 -21.96
N PRO A 363 -31.62 27.87 -23.15
CA PRO A 363 -31.76 29.27 -23.51
C PRO A 363 -32.57 30.12 -22.51
N ASP A 364 -33.50 29.48 -21.80
CA ASP A 364 -34.36 30.06 -20.75
C ASP A 364 -33.79 29.91 -19.33
N SER A 365 -32.63 29.27 -19.16
CA SER A 365 -31.98 28.97 -17.87
C SER A 365 -32.80 28.11 -16.89
N THR A 366 -33.79 27.35 -17.38
CA THR A 366 -34.60 26.46 -16.54
C THR A 366 -33.98 25.06 -16.35
N SER A 367 -33.02 24.70 -17.20
CA SER A 367 -32.33 23.40 -17.14
C SER A 367 -30.85 23.52 -17.48
N LEU A 368 -30.07 22.55 -17.00
CA LEU A 368 -28.63 22.45 -17.23
C LEU A 368 -28.30 21.09 -17.82
N THR A 369 -27.65 21.06 -18.96
CA THR A 369 -27.17 19.82 -19.59
C THR A 369 -25.66 19.72 -19.45
N PHE A 370 -25.16 18.56 -19.05
CA PHE A 370 -23.73 18.31 -18.91
C PHE A 370 -23.33 16.95 -19.47
N LEU A 371 -22.06 16.86 -19.87
CA LEU A 371 -21.43 15.67 -20.41
C LEU A 371 -20.22 15.26 -19.55
N ASN A 372 -20.01 13.97 -19.37
CA ASN A 372 -18.93 13.43 -18.53
C ASN A 372 -18.05 12.40 -19.27
N ASP A 373 -16.97 11.97 -18.62
CA ASP A 373 -16.00 11.02 -19.21
C ASP A 373 -16.58 9.66 -19.64
N ASN A 374 -17.72 9.24 -19.07
CA ASN A 374 -18.40 8.02 -19.50
C ASN A 374 -19.24 8.21 -20.77
N GLY A 375 -19.21 9.40 -21.39
CA GLY A 375 -20.06 9.75 -22.51
C GLY A 375 -21.52 9.99 -22.12
N ASN A 376 -21.86 10.03 -20.83
CA ASN A 376 -23.23 10.29 -20.41
C ASN A 376 -23.60 11.74 -20.72
N VAL A 377 -24.74 11.93 -21.36
CA VAL A 377 -25.38 13.25 -21.52
C VAL A 377 -26.55 13.30 -20.56
N THR A 378 -26.49 14.19 -19.58
CA THR A 378 -27.49 14.29 -18.52
C THR A 378 -28.07 15.69 -18.50
N SER A 379 -29.41 15.76 -18.47
CA SER A 379 -30.14 17.01 -18.27
C SER A 379 -30.65 17.06 -16.83
N VAL A 380 -30.48 18.22 -16.19
CA VAL A 380 -30.98 18.52 -14.86
C VAL A 380 -32.07 19.57 -14.97
N THR A 381 -33.27 19.21 -14.55
CA THR A 381 -34.45 20.07 -14.52
C THR A 381 -34.92 20.30 -13.09
N GLU A 382 -35.92 21.16 -12.88
CA GLU A 382 -36.49 21.44 -11.54
C GLU A 382 -35.42 21.86 -10.53
N LEU A 383 -34.53 22.77 -10.94
CA LEU A 383 -33.41 23.26 -10.14
C LEU A 383 -33.90 23.93 -8.85
N LYS A 384 -33.35 23.51 -7.70
CA LYS A 384 -33.70 24.03 -6.36
C LYS A 384 -32.46 24.62 -5.69
N THR A 385 -32.54 25.88 -5.29
CA THR A 385 -31.47 26.57 -4.56
C THR A 385 -31.49 26.22 -3.08
N HIS A 386 -30.32 26.16 -2.45
CA HIS A 386 -30.17 26.02 -0.99
C HIS A 386 -29.44 27.23 -0.38
N ASP A 387 -29.64 27.43 0.92
CA ASP A 387 -29.07 28.52 1.73
C ASP A 387 -27.66 28.18 2.28
N GLY A 388 -26.97 27.19 1.71
CA GLY A 388 -25.59 26.84 2.07
C GLY A 388 -25.41 26.07 3.39
N VAL A 389 -26.43 25.94 4.25
CA VAL A 389 -26.30 25.35 5.60
C VAL A 389 -26.52 23.82 5.62
N ARG A 390 -27.18 23.25 4.60
CA ARG A 390 -27.32 21.79 4.40
C ARG A 390 -27.14 21.39 2.94
N LEU A 391 -26.04 20.72 2.63
CA LEU A 391 -25.78 20.13 1.31
C LEU A 391 -26.54 18.80 1.19
N ALA A 392 -27.76 18.83 0.67
CA ALA A 392 -28.40 17.62 0.17
C ALA A 392 -27.84 17.30 -1.22
N PHE A 393 -27.34 16.08 -1.43
CA PHE A 393 -27.04 15.59 -2.78
C PHE A 393 -28.36 15.54 -3.58
N THR A 394 -28.38 16.18 -4.77
CA THR A 394 -29.51 16.31 -5.73
C THR A 394 -30.42 17.54 -5.57
N SER A 395 -29.88 18.72 -5.87
CA SER A 395 -30.62 19.99 -6.01
C SER A 395 -31.48 20.11 -7.29
N GLY A 396 -31.94 18.99 -7.85
CA GLY A 396 -32.73 18.97 -9.09
C GLY A 396 -33.01 17.55 -9.59
N LYS A 397 -33.97 17.41 -10.50
CA LYS A 397 -34.33 16.14 -11.12
C LYS A 397 -33.38 15.84 -12.28
N GLN A 398 -32.59 14.79 -12.14
CA GLN A 398 -31.63 14.38 -13.16
C GLN A 398 -32.24 13.34 -14.09
N LYS A 399 -32.07 13.51 -15.40
CA LYS A 399 -32.44 12.54 -16.43
C LYS A 399 -31.25 12.32 -17.37
N LYS A 400 -30.72 11.10 -17.36
CA LYS A 400 -29.76 10.66 -18.39
C LYS A 400 -30.50 10.56 -19.72
N LEU A 401 -30.04 11.31 -20.71
CA LEU A 401 -30.62 11.36 -22.06
C LEU A 401 -30.06 10.23 -22.92
N VAL A 402 -28.73 10.10 -22.98
CA VAL A 402 -28.04 9.12 -23.81
C VAL A 402 -26.63 8.83 -23.27
N THR A 403 -26.00 7.76 -23.77
CA THR A 403 -24.57 7.47 -23.56
C THR A 403 -23.89 7.51 -24.92
N LEU A 404 -22.93 8.41 -25.10
CA LEU A 404 -22.08 8.49 -26.27
C LEU A 404 -20.95 7.45 -26.19
N GLU A 405 -20.49 7.00 -27.34
CA GLU A 405 -19.34 6.10 -27.44
C GLU A 405 -18.04 6.92 -27.42
N GLY A 406 -17.25 6.80 -26.35
CA GLY A 406 -15.99 7.54 -26.15
C GLY A 406 -16.13 8.75 -25.21
N VAL A 407 -15.07 9.56 -25.12
CA VAL A 407 -15.03 10.71 -24.21
C VAL A 407 -15.40 12.00 -24.94
N PRO A 408 -16.43 12.73 -24.50
CA PRO A 408 -16.77 14.04 -25.07
C PRO A 408 -15.80 15.12 -24.56
N ASN A 409 -15.26 15.93 -25.47
CA ASN A 409 -14.31 17.01 -25.14
C ASN A 409 -14.97 18.40 -25.05
N ALA A 410 -15.89 18.70 -25.97
CA ALA A 410 -16.61 19.96 -26.02
C ALA A 410 -18.00 19.75 -26.62
N ALA A 411 -18.97 20.56 -26.20
CA ALA A 411 -20.34 20.50 -26.72
C ALA A 411 -20.93 21.90 -26.86
N VAL A 412 -21.83 22.07 -27.83
CA VAL A 412 -22.61 23.30 -28.06
C VAL A 412 -24.06 22.94 -28.38
N MET A 413 -24.98 23.85 -28.10
CA MET A 413 -26.41 23.66 -28.36
C MET A 413 -26.95 24.81 -29.23
N THR A 414 -27.93 24.51 -30.07
CA THR A 414 -28.62 25.51 -30.89
C THR A 414 -29.40 26.50 -30.02
N ALA A 415 -29.61 27.71 -30.55
CA ALA A 415 -30.31 28.77 -29.82
C ALA A 415 -31.77 28.43 -29.46
N ASP A 416 -32.40 27.52 -30.21
CA ASP A 416 -33.74 26.98 -29.93
C ASP A 416 -33.73 25.79 -28.96
N GLY A 417 -32.56 25.30 -28.56
CA GLY A 417 -32.39 24.18 -27.63
C GLY A 417 -32.71 22.80 -28.20
N LYS A 418 -32.94 22.68 -29.52
CA LYS A 418 -33.39 21.41 -30.14
C LYS A 418 -32.26 20.46 -30.52
N ASP A 419 -31.13 20.99 -30.96
CA ASP A 419 -29.98 20.19 -31.39
C ASP A 419 -28.77 20.46 -30.49
N LEU A 420 -28.13 19.39 -30.03
CA LEU A 420 -26.87 19.43 -29.30
C LEU A 420 -25.78 18.75 -30.13
N PHE A 421 -24.66 19.44 -30.30
CA PHE A 421 -23.48 18.91 -30.99
C PHE A 421 -22.36 18.65 -29.98
N ALA A 422 -21.73 17.50 -30.07
CA ALA A 422 -20.61 17.11 -29.21
C ALA A 422 -19.42 16.64 -30.05
N THR A 423 -18.23 16.98 -29.58
CA THR A 423 -16.95 16.52 -30.13
C THR A 423 -16.38 15.42 -29.26
N MET A 424 -15.89 14.35 -29.88
CA MET A 424 -15.38 13.17 -29.20
C MET A 424 -13.86 13.07 -29.31
N ASP A 425 -13.24 12.43 -28.34
CA ASP A 425 -11.80 12.18 -28.32
C ASP A 425 -11.31 11.28 -29.47
N SER A 426 -12.21 10.50 -30.07
CA SER A 426 -12.01 9.73 -31.30
C SER A 426 -11.86 10.60 -32.55
N GLY A 427 -12.16 11.90 -32.46
CA GLY A 427 -12.23 12.80 -33.61
C GLY A 427 -13.63 12.86 -34.25
N GLU A 428 -14.59 12.09 -33.75
CA GLU A 428 -15.98 12.13 -34.23
C GLU A 428 -16.71 13.40 -33.75
N VAL A 429 -17.65 13.88 -34.56
CA VAL A 429 -18.60 14.92 -34.19
C VAL A 429 -20.00 14.31 -34.25
N ILE A 430 -20.74 14.44 -33.15
CA ILE A 430 -22.06 13.84 -32.98
C ILE A 430 -23.11 14.95 -32.90
N ARG A 431 -24.26 14.75 -33.57
CA ARG A 431 -25.49 15.53 -33.38
C ARG A 431 -26.48 14.69 -32.58
N LEU A 432 -27.08 15.31 -31.56
CA LEU A 432 -28.20 14.81 -30.78
C LEU A 432 -29.41 15.69 -31.07
N ASP A 433 -30.50 15.09 -31.53
CA ASP A 433 -31.77 15.80 -31.75
C ASP A 433 -32.59 15.92 -30.45
N GLU A 434 -33.76 16.56 -30.55
CA GLU A 434 -34.70 16.77 -29.43
C GLU A 434 -35.19 15.46 -28.76
N LYS A 435 -35.07 14.31 -29.45
CA LYS A 435 -35.42 12.97 -28.96
C LYS A 435 -34.20 12.19 -28.46
N ALA A 436 -33.04 12.84 -28.40
CA ALA A 436 -31.74 12.26 -28.08
C ALA A 436 -31.28 11.17 -29.08
N ALA A 437 -31.73 11.23 -30.34
CA ALA A 437 -31.23 10.34 -31.38
C ALA A 437 -29.83 10.76 -31.82
N ILE A 438 -28.92 9.78 -31.92
CA ILE A 438 -27.51 10.00 -32.26
C ILE A 438 -27.31 9.98 -33.78
N THR A 439 -26.75 11.05 -34.34
CA THR A 439 -26.25 11.09 -35.72
C THR A 439 -24.74 11.38 -35.73
N LYS A 440 -23.93 10.44 -36.23
CA LYS A 440 -22.48 10.64 -36.41
C LYS A 440 -22.22 11.44 -37.70
N LEU A 441 -21.51 12.57 -37.60
CA LEU A 441 -21.17 13.41 -38.76
C LEU A 441 -19.85 12.92 -39.38
N ALA A 442 -19.91 12.38 -40.60
CA ALA A 442 -18.77 11.73 -41.27
C ALA A 442 -17.57 12.67 -41.47
N VAL A 443 -16.39 12.30 -40.97
CA VAL A 443 -15.13 13.07 -41.12
C VAL A 443 -14.45 12.69 -42.44
N PRO A 444 -14.16 13.65 -43.36
CA PRO A 444 -13.44 13.34 -44.60
C PRO A 444 -12.00 12.87 -44.32
N ASN A 445 -11.60 11.78 -44.98
CA ASN A 445 -10.28 11.13 -44.91
C ASN A 445 -9.83 10.66 -43.52
N SER A 446 -10.52 9.67 -42.94
CA SER A 446 -9.90 8.77 -41.95
C SER A 446 -9.11 7.69 -42.70
N SER A 447 -7.91 8.03 -43.19
CA SER A 447 -7.02 7.00 -43.72
C SER A 447 -6.75 5.96 -42.63
N SER A 448 -7.00 4.69 -42.94
CA SER A 448 -6.63 3.55 -42.09
C SER A 448 -5.17 3.68 -41.69
N VAL A 449 -4.92 3.87 -40.39
CA VAL A 449 -3.57 3.93 -39.83
C VAL A 449 -2.90 2.60 -40.13
N VAL A 450 -1.86 2.62 -40.98
CA VAL A 450 -1.04 1.43 -41.23
C VAL A 450 -0.34 1.09 -39.91
N PRO A 451 -0.49 -0.13 -39.37
CA PRO A 451 0.15 -0.51 -38.12
C PRO A 451 1.66 -0.36 -38.23
N ASN A 452 2.27 0.44 -37.35
CA ASN A 452 3.72 0.52 -37.23
C ASN A 452 4.20 -0.72 -36.44
N PRO A 453 5.01 -1.63 -37.02
CA PRO A 453 5.49 -2.83 -36.33
C PRO A 453 6.48 -2.55 -35.19
N LYS A 454 6.96 -1.30 -35.00
CA LYS A 454 7.75 -0.86 -33.84
C LYS A 454 6.96 0.02 -32.86
N ALA A 455 5.63 -0.07 -32.88
CA ALA A 455 4.80 0.73 -31.99
C ALA A 455 5.04 0.33 -30.52
N LEU A 456 5.44 1.30 -29.70
CA LEU A 456 5.46 1.19 -28.24
C LEU A 456 4.01 1.13 -27.74
N SER A 457 3.74 0.47 -26.63
CA SER A 457 2.41 0.51 -26.00
C SER A 457 2.44 1.04 -24.59
N PHE A 458 1.32 1.62 -24.15
CA PHE A 458 1.20 2.12 -22.80
C PHE A 458 1.37 0.99 -21.78
N THR A 459 0.70 -0.14 -21.99
CA THR A 459 0.66 -1.23 -21.01
C THR A 459 1.95 -2.05 -20.93
N GLN A 460 2.69 -2.21 -22.03
CA GLN A 460 3.96 -2.98 -22.03
C GLN A 460 5.22 -2.13 -21.84
N ASP A 461 5.27 -0.90 -22.34
CA ASP A 461 6.53 -0.15 -22.39
C ASP A 461 6.53 1.05 -21.44
N ILE A 462 5.38 1.71 -21.22
CA ILE A 462 5.31 2.95 -20.44
C ILE A 462 4.94 2.70 -18.99
N LEU A 463 3.92 1.88 -18.75
CA LEU A 463 3.44 1.58 -17.41
C LEU A 463 4.50 0.91 -16.51
N PRO A 464 5.39 0.02 -17.01
CA PRO A 464 6.50 -0.49 -16.21
C PRO A 464 7.50 0.61 -15.82
N ILE A 465 7.79 1.55 -16.72
CA ILE A 465 8.67 2.69 -16.44
C ILE A 465 8.10 3.56 -15.32
N LEU A 466 6.80 3.89 -15.40
CA LEU A 466 6.11 4.67 -14.36
C LEU A 466 6.06 3.92 -13.02
N SER A 467 5.91 2.59 -13.07
CA SER A 467 5.90 1.75 -11.88
C SER A 467 7.27 1.68 -11.20
N LYS A 468 8.34 1.46 -11.97
CA LYS A 468 9.73 1.45 -11.47
C LYS A 468 10.14 2.79 -10.88
N ALA A 469 9.72 3.91 -11.49
CA ALA A 469 9.94 5.24 -10.94
C ALA A 469 9.14 5.55 -9.66
N GLY A 470 8.18 4.69 -9.30
CA GLY A 470 7.32 4.85 -8.14
C GLY A 470 6.22 5.91 -8.32
N CYS A 471 5.89 6.29 -9.56
CA CYS A 471 4.86 7.30 -9.84
C CYS A 471 3.46 6.85 -9.35
N ASN A 472 3.20 5.55 -9.41
CA ASN A 472 1.95 4.89 -9.02
C ASN A 472 2.01 4.24 -7.62
N LEU A 473 2.87 4.76 -6.73
CA LEU A 473 2.91 4.36 -5.32
C LEU A 473 2.02 5.27 -4.46
N GLY A 474 1.55 4.77 -3.31
CA GLY A 474 0.66 5.51 -2.41
C GLY A 474 1.22 6.83 -1.86
N ALA A 475 2.56 6.98 -1.87
CA ALA A 475 3.23 8.23 -1.53
C ALA A 475 3.15 9.31 -2.64
N CYS A 476 2.75 8.94 -3.86
CA CYS A 476 2.69 9.80 -5.05
C CYS A 476 1.26 9.79 -5.64
N HIS A 477 1.09 9.52 -6.93
CA HIS A 477 -0.19 9.69 -7.62
C HIS A 477 -1.20 8.57 -7.31
N ALA A 478 -0.79 7.49 -6.65
CA ALA A 478 -1.69 6.43 -6.21
C ALA A 478 -2.28 6.61 -4.80
N LYS A 479 -2.16 7.81 -4.24
CA LYS A 479 -2.97 8.21 -3.09
C LYS A 479 -4.46 8.16 -3.45
N ALA A 480 -5.34 7.84 -2.50
CA ALA A 480 -6.78 7.70 -2.76
C ALA A 480 -7.41 8.95 -3.45
N SER A 481 -6.93 10.14 -3.11
CA SER A 481 -7.32 11.43 -3.68
C SER A 481 -6.57 11.82 -4.96
N GLY A 482 -5.57 11.03 -5.39
CA GLY A 482 -4.52 11.51 -6.28
C GLY A 482 -3.66 12.60 -5.64
N GLN A 483 -2.83 13.26 -6.45
CA GLN A 483 -2.01 14.41 -6.08
C GLN A 483 -2.12 15.50 -7.14
N ALA A 484 -2.46 16.72 -6.72
CA ALA A 484 -2.64 17.90 -7.59
C ALA A 484 -3.54 17.63 -8.81
N GLY A 485 -4.66 16.92 -8.60
CA GLY A 485 -5.59 16.57 -9.68
C GLY A 485 -5.09 15.50 -10.65
N PHE A 486 -3.99 14.80 -10.35
CA PHE A 486 -3.52 13.65 -11.12
C PHE A 486 -3.53 12.37 -10.28
N LYS A 487 -4.25 11.35 -10.75
CA LYS A 487 -4.42 10.09 -10.04
C LYS A 487 -3.94 8.92 -10.90
N LEU A 488 -3.19 8.02 -10.28
CA LEU A 488 -2.84 6.72 -10.84
C LEU A 488 -3.35 5.62 -9.91
N SER A 489 -3.52 4.42 -10.46
CA SER A 489 -3.90 3.20 -9.79
C SER A 489 -2.69 2.64 -9.06
N ILE A 490 -2.85 2.18 -7.82
CA ILE A 490 -1.71 1.68 -7.03
C ILE A 490 -1.14 0.41 -7.67
N PHE A 491 0.18 0.37 -7.89
CA PHE A 491 0.83 -0.74 -8.61
C PHE A 491 0.26 -1.03 -10.01
N ALA A 492 -0.32 -0.03 -10.68
CA ALA A 492 -0.84 -0.15 -12.05
C ALA A 492 -1.99 -1.18 -12.18
N PHE A 493 -2.83 -1.33 -11.16
CA PHE A 493 -3.94 -2.29 -11.17
C PHE A 493 -5.06 -1.95 -12.16
N ASP A 494 -5.23 -0.67 -12.53
CA ASP A 494 -6.18 -0.20 -13.54
C ASP A 494 -5.42 0.55 -14.66
N PRO A 495 -4.76 -0.18 -15.58
CA PRO A 495 -4.01 0.44 -16.68
C PRO A 495 -4.86 1.35 -17.56
N LYS A 496 -6.15 1.03 -17.71
CA LYS A 496 -7.06 1.83 -18.54
C LYS A 496 -7.36 3.16 -17.86
N GLY A 497 -7.69 3.15 -16.56
CA GLY A 497 -7.83 4.37 -15.76
C GLY A 497 -6.56 5.21 -15.78
N ASP A 498 -5.39 4.58 -15.61
CA ASP A 498 -4.09 5.26 -15.64
C ASP A 498 -3.81 5.94 -16.97
N TYR A 499 -4.13 5.26 -18.08
CA TYR A 499 -4.00 5.82 -19.42
C TYR A 499 -4.92 7.02 -19.61
N MET A 500 -6.17 6.94 -19.16
CA MET A 500 -7.14 8.04 -19.26
C MET A 500 -6.67 9.27 -18.47
N GLU A 501 -6.22 9.09 -17.24
CA GLU A 501 -5.68 10.15 -16.38
C GLU A 501 -4.41 10.81 -16.98
N LEU A 502 -3.57 10.00 -17.64
CA LEU A 502 -2.34 10.50 -18.23
C LEU A 502 -2.54 11.19 -19.58
N VAL A 503 -3.39 10.65 -20.45
CA VAL A 503 -3.50 11.08 -21.85
C VAL A 503 -4.70 11.98 -22.09
N LYS A 504 -5.82 11.76 -21.38
CA LYS A 504 -7.12 12.36 -21.70
C LYS A 504 -7.57 13.40 -20.68
N ASP A 505 -7.37 13.13 -19.40
CA ASP A 505 -7.83 14.00 -18.32
C ASP A 505 -7.35 15.45 -18.49
N SER A 506 -8.20 16.39 -18.10
CA SER A 506 -7.93 17.83 -18.15
C SER A 506 -7.45 18.31 -19.53
N ARG A 507 -8.15 17.86 -20.58
CA ARG A 507 -7.90 18.19 -22.01
C ARG A 507 -6.52 17.72 -22.51
N GLY A 508 -6.00 16.64 -21.94
CA GLY A 508 -4.71 16.07 -22.31
C GLY A 508 -3.52 16.99 -21.98
N ARG A 509 -3.61 17.82 -20.93
CA ARG A 509 -2.55 18.77 -20.56
C ARG A 509 -1.20 18.13 -20.23
N ARG A 510 -1.19 16.83 -19.92
CA ARG A 510 0.00 16.10 -19.46
C ARG A 510 0.92 15.66 -20.58
N VAL A 511 0.40 15.58 -21.81
CA VAL A 511 1.10 15.14 -23.01
C VAL A 511 1.09 16.21 -24.11
N PHE A 512 2.21 16.35 -24.81
CA PHE A 512 2.36 17.30 -25.91
C PHE A 512 2.90 16.59 -27.16
N PRO A 513 2.04 16.00 -28.01
CA PRO A 513 2.48 15.22 -29.17
C PRO A 513 3.36 15.97 -30.18
N ALA A 514 3.11 17.27 -30.38
CA ALA A 514 3.88 18.09 -31.31
C ALA A 514 5.27 18.48 -30.77
N LEU A 515 5.50 18.37 -29.45
CA LEU A 515 6.79 18.54 -28.79
C LEU A 515 6.88 17.64 -27.55
N PRO A 516 7.07 16.32 -27.74
CA PRO A 516 6.96 15.31 -26.67
C PRO A 516 7.83 15.60 -25.45
N GLU A 517 9.04 16.11 -25.65
CA GLU A 517 10.02 16.43 -24.61
C GLU A 517 9.55 17.56 -23.68
N ASP A 518 8.57 18.35 -24.12
CA ASP A 518 7.96 19.44 -23.37
C ASP A 518 6.61 19.04 -22.73
N SER A 519 6.26 17.75 -22.81
CA SER A 519 5.12 17.19 -22.09
C SER A 519 5.30 17.36 -20.59
N LEU A 520 4.26 17.83 -19.90
CA LEU A 520 4.27 18.04 -18.45
C LEU A 520 4.68 16.77 -17.68
N LEU A 521 4.28 15.59 -18.16
CA LEU A 521 4.73 14.29 -17.64
C LEU A 521 6.26 14.22 -17.51
N LEU A 522 6.97 14.52 -18.60
CA LEU A 522 8.44 14.49 -18.62
C LEU A 522 9.02 15.66 -17.84
N GLN A 523 8.49 16.87 -18.00
CA GLN A 523 8.98 18.05 -17.30
C GLN A 523 8.95 17.90 -15.78
N LYS A 524 7.90 17.31 -15.21
CA LYS A 524 7.80 17.03 -13.77
C LYS A 524 8.71 15.88 -13.35
N ALA A 525 8.74 14.80 -14.13
CA ALA A 525 9.53 13.62 -13.81
C ALA A 525 11.04 13.89 -13.85
N VAL A 526 11.51 14.80 -14.70
CA VAL A 526 12.92 15.23 -14.77
C VAL A 526 13.18 16.55 -14.01
N VAL A 527 12.20 17.05 -13.25
CA VAL A 527 12.26 18.27 -12.42
C VAL A 527 12.67 19.54 -13.19
N ARG A 528 12.26 19.66 -14.46
CA ARG A 528 12.29 20.94 -15.18
C ARG A 528 11.24 21.91 -14.64
N VAL A 529 10.11 21.36 -14.19
CA VAL A 529 9.09 22.06 -13.41
C VAL A 529 9.11 21.49 -12.00
N GLN A 530 8.89 22.35 -10.99
CA GLN A 530 8.85 21.93 -9.59
C GLN A 530 7.89 20.73 -9.41
N HIS A 531 8.42 19.65 -8.85
CA HIS A 531 7.67 18.42 -8.58
C HIS A 531 7.95 18.01 -7.14
N GLU A 532 6.91 17.91 -6.31
CA GLU A 532 7.04 17.55 -4.89
C GLU A 532 7.61 16.15 -4.70
N GLY A 533 7.33 15.24 -5.64
CA GLY A 533 7.92 13.91 -5.68
C GLY A 533 9.41 13.88 -6.04
N GLY A 534 10.03 15.02 -6.34
CA GLY A 534 11.44 15.07 -6.76
C GLY A 534 11.68 14.46 -8.14
N GLN A 535 12.94 14.18 -8.44
CA GLN A 535 13.35 13.60 -9.72
C GLN A 535 13.03 12.11 -9.79
N ARG A 536 12.43 11.70 -10.91
CA ARG A 536 12.00 10.33 -11.21
C ARG A 536 12.78 9.70 -12.36
N PHE A 537 13.21 10.51 -13.32
CA PHE A 537 14.11 10.08 -14.40
C PHE A 537 15.22 11.09 -14.60
N GLU A 538 16.38 10.61 -15.09
CA GLU A 538 17.38 11.51 -15.66
C GLU A 538 16.89 12.02 -17.03
N PRO A 539 17.14 13.30 -17.39
CA PRO A 539 16.66 13.90 -18.65
C PRO A 539 16.99 13.09 -19.91
N ASP A 540 18.17 12.46 -19.95
CA ASP A 540 18.66 11.68 -21.10
C ASP A 540 18.55 10.16 -20.93
N SER A 541 17.85 9.71 -19.89
CA SER A 541 17.62 8.29 -19.62
C SER A 541 16.88 7.57 -20.75
N ALA A 542 17.07 6.26 -20.86
CA ALA A 542 16.29 5.42 -21.77
C ALA A 542 14.78 5.57 -21.50
N SER A 543 14.38 5.64 -20.23
CA SER A 543 12.99 5.84 -19.80
C SER A 543 12.37 7.12 -20.36
N ALA A 544 13.06 8.26 -20.25
CA ALA A 544 12.56 9.54 -20.77
C ALA A 544 12.43 9.50 -22.31
N LYS A 545 13.38 8.87 -23.00
CA LYS A 545 13.37 8.71 -24.47
C LYS A 545 12.24 7.81 -24.94
N THR A 546 11.97 6.70 -24.25
CA THR A 546 10.86 5.78 -24.56
C THR A 546 9.51 6.46 -24.40
N ILE A 547 9.30 7.21 -23.30
CA ILE A 547 8.06 7.98 -23.09
C ILE A 547 7.88 9.04 -24.19
N ALA A 548 8.93 9.79 -24.53
CA ALA A 548 8.86 10.78 -25.61
C ALA A 548 8.52 10.14 -26.96
N GLU A 549 9.10 8.98 -27.27
CA GLU A 549 8.82 8.25 -28.51
C GLU A 549 7.39 7.69 -28.55
N TRP A 550 6.87 7.16 -27.45
CA TRP A 550 5.48 6.72 -27.36
C TRP A 550 4.51 7.88 -27.59
N ILE A 551 4.83 9.08 -27.09
CA ILE A 551 4.07 10.30 -27.36
C ILE A 551 4.11 10.67 -28.86
N ARG A 552 5.28 10.56 -29.52
CA ARG A 552 5.40 10.76 -30.99
C ARG A 552 4.60 9.77 -31.81
N GLN A 553 4.36 8.57 -31.29
CA GLN A 553 3.59 7.54 -31.99
C GLN A 553 2.07 7.70 -31.82
N GLY A 554 1.62 8.77 -31.14
CA GLY A 554 0.21 9.03 -30.89
C GLY A 554 -0.33 8.34 -29.64
N MET A 555 0.55 7.92 -28.73
CA MET A 555 0.21 7.35 -27.43
C MET A 555 -0.71 6.12 -27.53
N PRO A 556 -0.39 5.09 -28.34
CA PRO A 556 -1.21 3.89 -28.40
C PRO A 556 -1.33 3.23 -27.02
N TYR A 557 -2.56 2.87 -26.64
CA TYR A 557 -2.84 2.13 -25.40
C TYR A 557 -2.26 0.72 -25.48
N GLU A 558 -2.60 -0.01 -26.56
CA GLU A 558 -2.14 -1.36 -26.88
C GLU A 558 -1.84 -1.48 -28.37
N THR A 559 -1.02 -2.45 -28.73
CA THR A 559 -0.77 -2.82 -30.14
C THR A 559 -1.68 -3.98 -30.57
N PRO A 560 -2.06 -4.08 -31.86
CA PRO A 560 -2.87 -5.20 -32.33
C PRO A 560 -2.18 -6.55 -32.09
N GLY A 561 -2.88 -7.48 -31.42
CA GLY A 561 -2.34 -8.81 -31.08
C GLY A 561 -1.30 -8.80 -29.95
N GLN A 562 -1.23 -7.72 -29.16
CA GLN A 562 -0.28 -7.58 -28.07
C GLN A 562 -0.37 -8.75 -27.07
N PRO A 563 0.75 -9.41 -26.75
CA PRO A 563 0.72 -10.54 -25.83
C PRO A 563 0.61 -10.06 -24.37
N THR A 564 -0.07 -10.84 -23.54
CA THR A 564 -0.29 -10.57 -22.12
C THR A 564 0.85 -11.14 -21.29
N LEU A 565 1.27 -10.41 -20.24
CA LEU A 565 2.29 -10.87 -19.29
C LEU A 565 1.74 -12.07 -18.50
N THR A 566 2.45 -13.19 -18.52
CA THR A 566 2.04 -14.43 -17.82
C THR A 566 2.86 -14.71 -16.57
N GLY A 567 4.06 -14.15 -16.45
CA GLY A 567 4.91 -14.27 -15.26
C GLY A 567 6.30 -13.68 -15.45
N ILE A 568 7.12 -13.76 -14.40
CA ILE A 568 8.54 -13.37 -14.45
C ILE A 568 9.41 -14.47 -13.83
N ASP A 569 10.60 -14.65 -14.38
CA ASP A 569 11.65 -15.52 -13.86
C ASP A 569 12.83 -14.68 -13.38
N VAL A 570 13.47 -15.06 -12.27
CA VAL A 570 14.74 -14.47 -11.81
C VAL A 570 15.84 -15.51 -11.83
N ALA A 571 17.00 -15.12 -12.36
CA ALA A 571 18.18 -15.96 -12.45
C ALA A 571 19.40 -15.28 -11.80
N PRO A 572 20.16 -15.98 -10.93
CA PRO A 572 19.87 -17.32 -10.40
C PRO A 572 18.65 -17.32 -9.46
N ALA A 573 17.87 -18.41 -9.47
CA ALA A 573 16.75 -18.58 -8.53
C ALA A 573 17.22 -18.96 -7.12
N GLU A 574 18.36 -19.65 -7.02
CA GLU A 574 19.05 -19.97 -5.77
C GLU A 574 20.56 -19.99 -6.02
N LYS A 575 21.35 -19.33 -5.17
CA LYS A 575 22.81 -19.39 -5.24
C LYS A 575 23.44 -19.16 -3.85
N THR A 576 24.51 -19.91 -3.58
CA THR A 576 25.39 -19.69 -2.43
C THR A 576 26.52 -18.75 -2.80
N TYR A 577 26.78 -17.76 -1.96
CA TYR A 577 27.80 -16.73 -2.13
C TYR A 577 28.76 -16.77 -0.94
N ARG A 578 30.01 -16.36 -1.15
CA ARG A 578 30.95 -16.06 -0.08
C ARG A 578 30.58 -14.72 0.57
N LYS A 579 31.15 -14.47 1.74
CA LYS A 579 31.05 -13.17 2.40
C LYS A 579 31.69 -12.10 1.52
N ASN A 580 31.05 -10.94 1.43
CA ASN A 580 31.49 -9.81 0.61
C ASN A 580 31.63 -10.12 -0.89
N GLU A 581 30.88 -11.09 -1.42
CA GLU A 581 30.84 -11.44 -2.84
C GLU A 581 29.79 -10.63 -3.60
N ALA A 582 30.16 -10.12 -4.77
CA ALA A 582 29.26 -9.46 -5.70
C ALA A 582 28.54 -10.49 -6.60
N GLY A 583 27.27 -10.23 -6.91
CA GLY A 583 26.45 -11.04 -7.80
C GLY A 583 25.60 -10.17 -8.73
N THR A 584 24.94 -10.80 -9.70
CA THR A 584 23.97 -10.14 -10.58
C THR A 584 22.71 -10.98 -10.69
N LEU A 585 21.57 -10.32 -10.68
CA LEU A 585 20.27 -10.91 -10.94
C LEU A 585 19.81 -10.51 -12.33
N LYS A 586 19.25 -11.47 -13.06
CA LYS A 586 18.59 -11.24 -14.34
C LYS A 586 17.11 -11.57 -14.21
N VAL A 587 16.24 -10.63 -14.56
CA VAL A 587 14.80 -10.82 -14.51
C VAL A 587 14.23 -10.85 -15.93
N THR A 588 13.52 -11.93 -16.24
CA THR A 588 12.93 -12.18 -17.57
C THR A 588 11.42 -12.25 -17.47
N ALA A 589 10.72 -11.39 -18.21
CA ALA A 589 9.27 -11.43 -18.35
C ALA A 589 8.83 -12.43 -19.43
N ASN A 590 7.85 -13.27 -19.11
CA ASN A 590 7.25 -14.25 -20.00
C ASN A 590 5.87 -13.78 -20.49
N TYR A 591 5.58 -13.93 -21.77
CA TYR A 591 4.33 -13.47 -22.39
C TYR A 591 3.51 -14.64 -22.97
N SER A 592 2.22 -14.41 -23.23
CA SER A 592 1.27 -15.46 -23.67
C SER A 592 1.50 -16.01 -25.07
N ASP A 593 2.27 -15.30 -25.91
CA ASP A 593 2.74 -15.78 -27.21
C ASP A 593 4.05 -16.59 -27.13
N GLY A 594 4.55 -16.82 -25.90
CA GLY A 594 5.81 -17.51 -25.64
C GLY A 594 7.06 -16.63 -25.75
N THR A 595 6.92 -15.34 -26.09
CA THR A 595 8.07 -14.42 -26.13
C THR A 595 8.58 -14.11 -24.72
N LYS A 596 9.87 -13.76 -24.64
CA LYS A 596 10.56 -13.40 -23.39
C LYS A 596 11.27 -12.06 -23.55
N ARG A 597 11.19 -11.19 -22.54
CA ARG A 597 11.89 -9.90 -22.52
C ARG A 597 12.74 -9.76 -21.26
N ASP A 598 13.93 -9.19 -21.41
CA ASP A 598 14.75 -8.79 -20.27
C ASP A 598 14.16 -7.54 -19.65
N VAL A 599 13.78 -7.63 -18.38
CA VAL A 599 13.15 -6.54 -17.62
C VAL A 599 13.96 -6.20 -16.37
N THR A 600 15.22 -6.61 -16.32
CA THR A 600 16.10 -6.46 -15.14
C THR A 600 16.16 -5.01 -14.64
N GLY A 601 16.37 -4.04 -15.54
CA GLY A 601 16.41 -2.61 -15.19
C GLY A 601 15.05 -1.96 -14.92
N LEU A 602 13.95 -2.66 -15.22
CA LEU A 602 12.58 -2.22 -14.94
C LEU A 602 11.99 -2.92 -13.71
N THR A 603 12.75 -3.84 -13.10
CA THR A 603 12.32 -4.63 -11.96
C THR A 603 12.67 -3.93 -10.67
N ASP A 604 11.74 -3.90 -9.72
CA ASP A 604 12.02 -3.43 -8.37
C ASP A 604 12.48 -4.60 -7.49
N TYR A 605 13.52 -4.36 -6.68
CA TYR A 605 14.14 -5.39 -5.86
C TYR A 605 14.04 -5.07 -4.37
N ILE A 606 13.60 -6.04 -3.58
CA ILE A 606 13.57 -5.94 -2.11
C ILE A 606 14.35 -7.11 -1.52
N SER A 607 15.36 -6.81 -0.70
CA SER A 607 15.99 -7.81 0.17
C SER A 607 15.23 -7.90 1.50
N SER A 608 14.91 -9.13 1.93
CA SER A 608 14.28 -9.38 3.23
C SER A 608 15.22 -9.12 4.41
N GLU A 609 16.54 -9.29 4.23
CA GLU A 609 17.57 -9.09 5.25
C GLU A 609 18.77 -8.38 4.62
N LYS A 610 18.72 -7.05 4.57
CA LYS A 610 19.78 -6.20 4.00
C LYS A 610 21.13 -6.38 4.71
N SER A 611 21.13 -6.87 5.94
CA SER A 611 22.32 -7.21 6.71
C SER A 611 23.10 -8.39 6.13
N ILE A 612 22.49 -9.24 5.30
CA ILE A 612 23.12 -10.41 4.65
C ILE A 612 23.42 -10.13 3.18
N ALA A 613 22.43 -9.63 2.43
CA ALA A 613 22.62 -9.22 1.04
C ALA A 613 21.74 -8.02 0.67
N SER A 614 22.29 -7.11 -0.12
CA SER A 614 21.58 -5.99 -0.73
C SER A 614 21.62 -6.10 -2.25
N VAL A 615 20.71 -5.39 -2.91
CA VAL A 615 20.61 -5.33 -4.37
C VAL A 615 20.25 -3.90 -4.77
N ASP A 616 20.89 -3.39 -5.82
CA ASP A 616 20.64 -2.06 -6.36
C ASP A 616 19.50 -2.04 -7.40
N GLU A 617 19.26 -0.90 -8.03
CA GLU A 617 18.14 -0.72 -8.96
C GLU A 617 18.35 -1.43 -10.30
N GLU A 618 19.60 -1.74 -10.63
CA GLU A 618 20.06 -2.41 -11.84
C GLU A 618 20.15 -3.94 -11.70
N GLY A 619 19.96 -4.47 -10.49
CA GLY A 619 20.02 -5.90 -10.20
C GLY A 619 21.41 -6.40 -9.81
N HIS A 620 22.36 -5.52 -9.49
CA HIS A 620 23.63 -5.93 -8.89
C HIS A 620 23.44 -6.18 -7.41
N MET A 621 23.89 -7.34 -6.96
CA MET A 621 23.75 -7.82 -5.59
C MET A 621 25.11 -7.80 -4.88
N GLN A 622 25.11 -7.47 -3.59
CA GLN A 622 26.30 -7.54 -2.74
C GLN A 622 25.98 -8.25 -1.43
N THR A 623 26.74 -9.28 -1.08
CA THR A 623 26.68 -9.91 0.25
C THR A 623 27.57 -9.16 1.25
N THR A 624 27.29 -9.31 2.55
CA THR A 624 28.06 -8.68 3.64
C THR A 624 29.02 -9.68 4.31
N SER A 625 29.60 -9.30 5.45
CA SER A 625 30.38 -10.18 6.33
C SER A 625 29.53 -11.14 7.18
N GLU A 626 28.21 -10.97 7.20
CA GLU A 626 27.31 -11.78 8.00
C GLU A 626 27.01 -13.12 7.31
N SER A 627 26.90 -14.18 8.11
CA SER A 627 26.49 -15.50 7.62
C SER A 627 24.98 -15.67 7.80
N GLY A 628 24.33 -16.36 6.86
CA GLY A 628 22.91 -16.64 6.94
C GLY A 628 22.27 -16.75 5.57
N GLU A 629 20.95 -16.68 5.54
CA GLU A 629 20.19 -16.64 4.30
C GLU A 629 19.21 -15.48 4.27
N THR A 630 19.03 -14.97 3.06
CA THR A 630 18.08 -13.92 2.71
C THR A 630 17.42 -14.21 1.37
N VAL A 631 16.34 -13.50 1.09
CA VAL A 631 15.55 -13.63 -0.13
C VAL A 631 15.46 -12.28 -0.78
N ILE A 632 15.79 -12.26 -2.07
CA ILE A 632 15.62 -11.08 -2.91
C ILE A 632 14.34 -11.26 -3.69
N VAL A 633 13.38 -10.37 -3.45
CA VAL A 633 12.08 -10.32 -4.13
C VAL A 633 12.22 -9.37 -5.33
N ALA A 634 12.02 -9.90 -6.52
CA ALA A 634 11.97 -9.18 -7.78
C ALA A 634 10.50 -8.92 -8.16
N ARG A 635 10.14 -7.66 -8.41
CA ARG A 635 8.77 -7.23 -8.73
C ARG A 635 8.70 -6.52 -10.06
N TYR A 636 7.79 -6.95 -10.92
CA TYR A 636 7.56 -6.35 -12.23
C TYR A 636 6.08 -6.47 -12.62
N MET A 637 5.38 -5.33 -12.77
CA MET A 637 3.99 -5.27 -13.24
C MET A 637 3.03 -6.21 -12.48
N GLY A 638 3.10 -6.21 -11.14
CA GLY A 638 2.28 -7.07 -10.29
C GLY A 638 2.75 -8.52 -10.18
N MET A 639 3.72 -8.95 -10.99
CA MET A 639 4.35 -10.26 -10.88
C MET A 639 5.51 -10.23 -9.89
N VAL A 640 5.70 -11.35 -9.20
CA VAL A 640 6.75 -11.52 -8.19
C VAL A 640 7.54 -12.79 -8.47
N ALA A 641 8.87 -12.68 -8.46
CA ALA A 641 9.80 -13.81 -8.42
C ALA A 641 10.81 -13.61 -7.29
N ILE A 642 11.43 -14.69 -6.84
CA ILE A 642 12.36 -14.66 -5.72
C ILE A 642 13.69 -15.33 -6.06
N SER A 643 14.78 -14.74 -5.59
CA SER A 643 16.11 -15.33 -5.60
C SER A 643 16.55 -15.62 -4.17
N ARG A 644 16.87 -16.89 -3.88
CA ARG A 644 17.39 -17.33 -2.58
C ARG A 644 18.90 -17.17 -2.52
N VAL A 645 19.36 -16.45 -1.51
CA VAL A 645 20.78 -16.14 -1.30
C VAL A 645 21.23 -16.75 0.02
N ALA A 646 22.24 -17.62 -0.05
CA ALA A 646 22.84 -18.23 1.14
C ALA A 646 24.31 -17.83 1.27
N VAL A 647 24.71 -17.42 2.47
CA VAL A 647 26.08 -17.07 2.85
C VAL A 647 26.50 -17.98 4.01
N PRO A 648 27.30 -19.03 3.77
CA PRO A 648 27.70 -19.97 4.80
C PRO A 648 28.72 -19.37 5.78
N ALA A 649 28.93 -20.04 6.91
CA ALA A 649 30.00 -19.70 7.84
C ALA A 649 31.40 -19.87 7.21
N ASP A 650 32.42 -19.20 7.77
CA ASP A 650 33.80 -19.19 7.25
C ASP A 650 34.43 -20.58 7.20
N LYS A 651 33.95 -21.50 8.06
CA LYS A 651 34.42 -22.87 8.14
C LYS A 651 33.24 -23.83 8.12
N LEU A 652 33.11 -24.60 7.05
CA LEU A 652 32.20 -25.73 6.98
C LEU A 652 32.84 -26.96 7.65
N PHE A 653 32.04 -27.76 8.33
CA PHE A 653 32.50 -29.01 8.93
C PHE A 653 32.34 -30.19 7.95
N PRO A 654 33.20 -31.22 8.06
CA PRO A 654 33.10 -32.40 7.20
C PRO A 654 31.75 -33.12 7.36
N PRO A 655 31.16 -33.68 6.29
CA PRO A 655 29.90 -34.42 6.36
C PRO A 655 29.87 -35.55 7.41
N GLU A 656 31.01 -36.19 7.66
CA GLU A 656 31.17 -37.27 8.65
C GLU A 656 30.83 -36.79 10.06
N ARG A 657 31.09 -35.51 10.37
CA ARG A 657 30.75 -34.93 11.67
C ARG A 657 29.24 -34.87 11.90
N TYR A 658 28.47 -34.63 10.84
CA TYR A 658 27.00 -34.62 10.89
C TYR A 658 26.42 -36.03 10.87
N ALA A 659 27.06 -36.96 10.15
CA ALA A 659 26.63 -38.36 10.09
C ALA A 659 26.71 -39.09 11.45
N ASN A 660 27.60 -38.64 12.35
CA ASN A 660 27.77 -39.18 13.70
C ASN A 660 26.80 -38.58 14.73
N LEU A 661 25.94 -37.63 14.34
CA LEU A 661 24.95 -37.04 15.25
C LEU A 661 23.81 -38.03 15.53
N THR A 662 23.24 -37.96 16.73
CA THR A 662 22.10 -38.79 17.13
C THR A 662 20.88 -38.46 16.28
N VAL A 663 20.32 -39.46 15.60
CA VAL A 663 19.08 -39.33 14.81
C VAL A 663 18.01 -40.23 15.42
N ARG A 664 16.88 -39.64 15.81
CA ARG A 664 15.71 -40.35 16.35
C ARG A 664 14.59 -40.46 15.32
N ASN A 665 14.40 -39.44 14.50
CA ASN A 665 13.42 -39.45 13.41
C ASN A 665 13.86 -38.57 12.22
N GLU A 666 12.96 -38.40 11.25
CA GLU A 666 13.28 -37.67 10.01
C GLU A 666 13.49 -36.17 10.22
N ILE A 667 12.89 -35.57 11.27
CA ILE A 667 13.09 -34.17 11.64
C ILE A 667 14.58 -33.90 11.85
N ASP A 668 15.26 -34.78 12.59
CA ASP A 668 16.67 -34.64 12.91
C ASP A 668 17.53 -34.60 11.64
N LYS A 669 17.26 -35.50 10.67
CA LYS A 669 18.00 -35.56 9.40
C LYS A 669 17.82 -34.27 8.59
N LEU A 670 16.59 -33.78 8.48
CA LEU A 670 16.27 -32.59 7.69
C LEU A 670 16.83 -31.31 8.32
N VAL A 671 16.86 -31.23 9.65
CA VAL A 671 17.52 -30.12 10.36
C VAL A 671 19.05 -30.23 10.24
N TYR A 672 19.65 -31.41 10.41
CA TYR A 672 21.11 -31.56 10.28
C TYR A 672 21.62 -31.28 8.86
N ALA A 673 20.91 -31.74 7.82
CA ALA A 673 21.23 -31.40 6.44
C ALA A 673 21.22 -29.87 6.22
N ARG A 674 20.34 -29.16 6.92
CA ARG A 674 20.27 -27.70 6.89
C ARG A 674 21.42 -27.05 7.65
N LEU A 675 21.71 -27.49 8.87
CA LEU A 675 22.84 -26.98 9.67
C LEU A 675 24.18 -27.21 8.98
N GLN A 676 24.34 -28.34 8.27
CA GLN A 676 25.52 -28.64 7.47
C GLN A 676 25.75 -27.62 6.35
N LYS A 677 24.71 -27.20 5.64
CA LYS A 677 24.82 -26.17 4.59
C LYS A 677 25.29 -24.82 5.14
N LEU A 678 24.93 -24.52 6.39
CA LEU A 678 25.26 -23.24 7.04
C LEU A 678 26.57 -23.29 7.86
N GLY A 679 27.07 -24.49 8.17
CA GLY A 679 28.26 -24.68 8.99
C GLY A 679 28.00 -24.61 10.50
N HIS A 680 26.78 -24.86 10.94
CA HIS A 680 26.41 -24.88 12.37
C HIS A 680 26.43 -26.32 12.92
N LEU A 681 26.72 -26.49 14.20
CA LEU A 681 26.51 -27.74 14.94
C LEU A 681 25.37 -27.57 15.94
N PRO A 682 24.56 -28.63 16.17
CA PRO A 682 23.56 -28.58 17.22
C PRO A 682 24.24 -28.44 18.59
N SER A 683 23.55 -27.78 19.52
CA SER A 683 23.95 -27.75 20.94
C SER A 683 23.91 -29.13 21.56
N ASP A 684 24.45 -29.25 22.78
CA ASP A 684 24.41 -30.50 23.53
C ASP A 684 22.97 -30.96 23.81
N THR A 685 22.81 -32.24 24.14
CA THR A 685 21.51 -32.76 24.57
C THR A 685 21.14 -32.17 25.93
N CYS A 686 19.88 -31.76 26.11
CA CYS A 686 19.37 -31.29 27.38
C CYS A 686 19.34 -32.41 28.42
N THR A 687 19.34 -32.01 29.68
CA THR A 687 19.21 -32.91 30.83
C THR A 687 17.80 -33.51 30.91
N ASP A 688 17.66 -34.62 31.63
CA ASP A 688 16.36 -35.26 31.87
C ASP A 688 15.35 -34.30 32.54
N ALA A 689 15.83 -33.43 33.43
CA ALA A 689 14.99 -32.45 34.10
C ALA A 689 14.53 -31.32 33.17
N GLU A 690 15.42 -30.81 32.31
CA GLU A 690 15.07 -29.84 31.27
C GLU A 690 14.01 -30.43 30.32
N PHE A 691 14.20 -31.67 29.86
CA PHE A 691 13.22 -32.35 29.02
C PHE A 691 11.86 -32.52 29.71
N LEU A 692 11.86 -32.98 30.96
CA LEU A 692 10.65 -33.19 31.75
C LEU A 692 9.86 -31.89 31.90
N ARG A 693 10.52 -30.81 32.36
CA ARG A 693 9.92 -29.48 32.50
C ARG A 693 9.37 -28.98 31.17
N ARG A 694 10.19 -29.02 30.11
CA ARG A 694 9.86 -28.50 28.79
C ARG A 694 8.67 -29.21 28.15
N SER A 695 8.69 -30.55 28.15
CA SER A 695 7.62 -31.37 27.58
C SER A 695 6.29 -31.18 28.31
N THR A 696 6.31 -31.04 29.65
CA THR A 696 5.09 -30.83 30.44
C THR A 696 4.49 -29.44 30.19
N LEU A 697 5.34 -28.39 30.18
CA LEU A 697 4.91 -27.02 29.90
C LEU A 697 4.40 -26.84 28.47
N ASP A 698 5.06 -27.43 27.47
CA ASP A 698 4.64 -27.30 26.07
C ASP A 698 3.37 -28.10 25.74
N THR A 699 3.18 -29.25 26.39
CA THR A 699 2.07 -30.16 26.08
C THR A 699 0.80 -29.79 26.85
N ILE A 700 0.92 -29.51 28.15
CA ILE A 700 -0.23 -29.29 29.04
C ILE A 700 -0.19 -27.95 29.79
N GLY A 701 0.84 -27.13 29.59
CA GLY A 701 0.94 -25.79 30.18
C GLY A 701 1.07 -25.76 31.69
N MET A 702 1.57 -26.84 32.31
CA MET A 702 1.73 -27.00 33.75
C MET A 702 3.11 -27.55 34.10
N LEU A 703 3.50 -27.42 35.36
CA LEU A 703 4.67 -28.08 35.92
C LEU A 703 4.33 -29.53 36.29
N PRO A 704 5.29 -30.47 36.19
CA PRO A 704 5.12 -31.81 36.73
C PRO A 704 5.00 -31.74 38.25
N THR A 705 4.30 -32.68 38.87
CA THR A 705 4.28 -32.78 40.34
C THR A 705 5.65 -33.18 40.88
N VAL A 706 5.88 -32.94 42.18
CA VAL A 706 7.14 -33.33 42.84
C VAL A 706 7.36 -34.84 42.74
N GLU A 707 6.30 -35.62 42.88
CA GLU A 707 6.32 -37.08 42.79
C GLU A 707 6.64 -37.55 41.37
N GLU A 708 6.01 -36.94 40.36
CA GLU A 708 6.28 -37.21 38.95
C GLU A 708 7.74 -36.90 38.61
N ALA A 709 8.26 -35.75 39.08
CA ALA A 709 9.64 -35.35 38.86
C ALA A 709 10.63 -36.32 39.53
N ARG A 710 10.41 -36.70 40.79
CA ARG A 710 11.26 -37.71 41.47
C ARG A 710 11.23 -39.05 40.73
N ALA A 711 10.04 -39.52 40.33
CA ALA A 711 9.88 -40.79 39.63
C ALA A 711 10.58 -40.79 38.27
N PHE A 712 10.44 -39.72 37.48
CA PHE A 712 11.06 -39.62 36.16
C PHE A 712 12.58 -39.51 36.22
N LEU A 713 13.10 -38.74 37.17
CA LEU A 713 14.55 -38.58 37.38
C LEU A 713 15.20 -39.86 37.92
N ALA A 714 14.49 -40.64 38.73
CA ALA A 714 14.95 -41.93 39.22
C ALA A 714 14.86 -43.06 38.17
N ASN A 715 14.00 -42.91 37.16
CA ASN A 715 13.78 -43.93 36.14
C ASN A 715 14.99 -44.04 35.20
N LYS A 716 15.52 -45.27 35.03
CA LYS A 716 16.66 -45.60 34.16
C LYS A 716 16.26 -46.33 32.88
N ASP A 717 14.96 -46.55 32.63
CA ASP A 717 14.48 -47.17 31.40
C ASP A 717 14.87 -46.31 30.18
N PRO A 718 15.56 -46.85 29.17
CA PRO A 718 15.87 -46.11 27.95
C PRO A 718 14.64 -45.60 27.19
N LYS A 719 13.45 -46.20 27.42
CA LYS A 719 12.17 -45.80 26.82
C LYS A 719 11.33 -44.84 27.68
N LYS A 720 11.89 -44.32 28.78
CA LYS A 720 11.13 -43.45 29.70
C LYS A 720 10.60 -42.18 29.03
N PHE A 721 11.31 -41.65 28.03
CA PHE A 721 10.90 -40.45 27.31
C PHE A 721 9.66 -40.70 26.46
N GLU A 722 9.67 -41.81 25.70
CA GLU A 722 8.54 -42.25 24.87
C GLU A 722 7.30 -42.51 25.75
N GLN A 723 7.47 -43.26 26.84
CA GLN A 723 6.39 -43.56 27.78
C GLN A 723 5.82 -42.29 28.44
N TRP A 724 6.68 -41.34 28.81
CA TRP A 724 6.27 -40.06 29.40
C TRP A 724 5.48 -39.19 28.42
N ILE A 725 5.95 -39.08 27.17
CA ILE A 725 5.22 -38.36 26.11
C ILE A 725 3.83 -38.98 25.90
N ASP A 726 3.76 -40.31 25.82
CA ASP A 726 2.50 -41.02 25.61
C ASP A 726 1.53 -40.80 26.78
N ALA A 727 2.02 -40.79 28.03
CA ALA A 727 1.22 -40.46 29.20
C ALA A 727 0.76 -38.99 29.20
N LEU A 728 1.63 -38.05 28.87
CA LEU A 728 1.32 -36.61 28.82
C LEU A 728 0.21 -36.29 27.81
N LEU A 729 0.24 -36.90 26.62
CA LEU A 729 -0.77 -36.64 25.59
C LEU A 729 -2.16 -37.19 25.94
N GLN A 730 -2.28 -38.07 26.94
CA GLN A 730 -3.56 -38.59 27.43
C GLN A 730 -4.13 -37.78 28.61
N ARG A 731 -3.37 -36.82 29.15
CA ARG A 731 -3.82 -35.94 30.24
C ARG A 731 -4.99 -35.07 29.78
N PRO A 732 -6.07 -34.93 30.58
CA PRO A 732 -7.21 -34.06 30.24
C PRO A 732 -6.79 -32.58 30.08
N GLU A 733 -5.73 -32.17 30.79
CA GLU A 733 -5.15 -30.83 30.74
C GLU A 733 -4.63 -30.42 29.36
N TRP A 734 -4.28 -31.41 28.51
CA TRP A 734 -3.87 -31.16 27.14
C TRP A 734 -4.98 -30.42 26.37
N ALA A 735 -6.22 -30.86 26.52
CA ALA A 735 -7.32 -30.28 25.77
C ALA A 735 -7.56 -28.81 26.15
N ASP A 736 -7.50 -28.48 27.45
CA ASP A 736 -7.67 -27.11 27.90
C ASP A 736 -6.49 -26.21 27.48
N HIS A 737 -5.26 -26.74 27.49
CA HIS A 737 -4.06 -25.99 27.08
C HIS A 737 -4.08 -25.64 25.58
N TRP A 738 -4.52 -26.55 24.73
CA TRP A 738 -4.58 -26.29 23.28
C TRP A 738 -5.84 -25.54 22.88
N ALA A 739 -6.96 -25.77 23.57
CA ALA A 739 -8.20 -25.03 23.31
C ALA A 739 -8.05 -23.53 23.54
N ILE A 740 -7.33 -23.08 24.58
CA ILE A 740 -7.15 -21.64 24.82
C ILE A 740 -6.32 -20.96 23.73
N LYS A 741 -5.25 -21.62 23.24
CA LYS A 741 -4.43 -21.12 22.12
C LYS A 741 -5.26 -20.93 20.85
N TRP A 742 -6.15 -21.88 20.56
CA TRP A 742 -7.08 -21.75 19.43
C TRP A 742 -8.18 -20.74 19.70
N GLY A 743 -8.66 -20.69 20.94
CA GLY A 743 -9.62 -19.72 21.39
C GLY A 743 -9.15 -18.29 21.14
N ASP A 744 -7.86 -17.99 21.30
CA ASP A 744 -7.33 -16.66 21.00
C ASP A 744 -7.46 -16.30 19.50
N LEU A 745 -7.33 -17.28 18.61
CA LEU A 745 -7.39 -17.07 17.17
C LEU A 745 -8.82 -16.98 16.62
N ILE A 746 -9.77 -17.69 17.23
CA ILE A 746 -11.12 -17.88 16.66
C ILE A 746 -12.26 -17.36 17.53
N ARG A 747 -12.05 -17.08 18.82
CA ARG A 747 -13.12 -16.50 19.67
C ARG A 747 -13.34 -15.03 19.29
N PRO A 748 -14.57 -14.65 18.92
CA PRO A 748 -14.87 -13.26 18.69
C PRO A 748 -15.02 -12.50 20.01
N ASN A 749 -14.99 -11.17 19.94
CA ASN A 749 -15.15 -10.35 21.14
C ASN A 749 -16.58 -10.53 21.72
N PRO A 750 -16.75 -10.93 23.00
CA PRO A 750 -18.07 -11.14 23.59
C PRO A 750 -18.91 -9.85 23.65
N SER A 751 -18.32 -8.66 23.61
CA SER A 751 -19.06 -7.40 23.48
C SER A 751 -19.75 -7.23 22.12
N ARG A 752 -19.27 -7.91 21.08
CA ARG A 752 -19.79 -7.80 19.71
C ARG A 752 -20.80 -8.92 19.43
N VAL A 753 -20.46 -10.15 19.79
CA VAL A 753 -21.25 -11.33 19.43
C VAL A 753 -22.22 -11.76 20.54
N GLY A 754 -21.97 -11.34 21.78
CA GLY A 754 -22.71 -11.74 22.97
C GLY A 754 -21.96 -12.80 23.79
N VAL A 755 -22.15 -12.78 25.12
CA VAL A 755 -21.45 -13.70 26.04
C VAL A 755 -21.80 -15.17 25.78
N LYS A 756 -23.09 -15.48 25.61
CA LYS A 756 -23.54 -16.87 25.49
C LYS A 756 -23.03 -17.57 24.21
N PRO A 757 -23.10 -16.97 23.00
CA PRO A 757 -22.50 -17.57 21.80
C PRO A 757 -21.00 -17.84 21.94
N VAL A 758 -20.24 -16.91 22.54
CA VAL A 758 -18.79 -17.08 22.75
C VAL A 758 -18.51 -18.22 23.72
N TYR A 759 -19.27 -18.32 24.81
CA TYR A 759 -19.15 -19.44 25.75
C TYR A 759 -19.43 -20.79 25.08
N LEU A 760 -20.47 -20.89 24.26
CA LEU A 760 -20.80 -22.13 23.54
C LEU A 760 -19.72 -22.51 22.50
N LEU A 761 -19.14 -21.52 21.82
CA LEU A 761 -17.99 -21.74 20.95
C LEU A 761 -16.80 -22.27 21.74
N ASP A 762 -16.46 -21.67 22.89
CA ASP A 762 -15.36 -22.11 23.76
C ASP A 762 -15.54 -23.56 24.23
N GLN A 763 -16.76 -23.93 24.65
CA GLN A 763 -17.08 -25.31 25.03
C GLN A 763 -16.95 -26.29 23.86
N TRP A 764 -17.39 -25.91 22.65
CA TRP A 764 -17.23 -26.75 21.45
C TRP A 764 -15.75 -26.94 21.08
N ILE A 765 -14.92 -25.89 21.19
CA ILE A 765 -13.47 -25.97 20.96
C ILE A 765 -12.86 -26.96 21.96
N ARG A 766 -13.10 -26.75 23.25
CA ARG A 766 -12.57 -27.62 24.32
C ARG A 766 -13.00 -29.06 24.14
N GLN A 767 -14.28 -29.30 23.82
CA GLN A 767 -14.78 -30.64 23.57
C GLN A 767 -14.09 -31.28 22.35
N SER A 768 -13.90 -30.53 21.27
CA SER A 768 -13.21 -31.04 20.08
C SER A 768 -11.77 -31.46 20.38
N PHE A 769 -11.07 -30.73 21.26
CA PHE A 769 -9.76 -31.16 21.74
C PHE A 769 -9.88 -32.39 22.67
N ARG A 770 -10.82 -32.44 23.62
CA ARG A 770 -10.99 -33.63 24.48
C ARG A 770 -11.21 -34.91 23.69
N ASP A 771 -11.98 -34.82 22.61
CA ASP A 771 -12.29 -35.94 21.71
C ASP A 771 -11.15 -36.28 20.74
N ASN A 772 -10.03 -35.53 20.78
CA ASN A 772 -8.95 -35.59 19.80
C ASN A 772 -9.47 -35.53 18.35
N LYS A 773 -10.40 -34.61 18.09
CA LYS A 773 -11.04 -34.48 16.78
C LYS A 773 -9.98 -34.24 15.69
N PRO A 774 -9.99 -35.02 14.59
CA PRO A 774 -9.14 -34.77 13.44
C PRO A 774 -9.25 -33.33 12.94
N TRP A 775 -8.12 -32.72 12.59
CA TRP A 775 -8.08 -31.28 12.27
C TRP A 775 -8.92 -30.91 11.04
N ASP A 776 -8.98 -31.79 10.05
CA ASP A 776 -9.84 -31.66 8.87
C ASP A 776 -11.34 -31.61 9.24
N GLN A 777 -11.77 -32.46 10.18
CA GLN A 777 -13.14 -32.46 10.68
C GLN A 777 -13.44 -31.22 11.52
N PHE A 778 -12.52 -30.81 12.40
CA PHE A 778 -12.65 -29.58 13.18
C PHE A 778 -12.91 -28.37 12.26
N VAL A 779 -12.09 -28.21 11.21
CA VAL A 779 -12.21 -27.08 10.30
C VAL A 779 -13.45 -27.20 9.41
N ARG A 780 -13.79 -28.40 8.92
CA ARG A 780 -15.02 -28.62 8.15
C ARG A 780 -16.25 -28.22 8.94
N GLU A 781 -16.41 -28.74 10.15
CA GLU A 781 -17.55 -28.43 11.02
C GLU A 781 -17.66 -26.93 11.30
N LEU A 782 -16.53 -26.26 11.52
CA LEU A 782 -16.47 -24.81 11.73
C LEU A 782 -16.91 -24.04 10.47
N LEU A 783 -16.36 -24.39 9.31
CA LEU A 783 -16.63 -23.76 8.01
C LEU A 783 -18.09 -23.91 7.60
N THR A 784 -18.65 -25.11 7.75
CA THR A 784 -20.01 -25.42 7.33
C THR A 784 -21.05 -25.17 8.43
N ALA A 785 -20.66 -24.59 9.57
CA ALA A 785 -21.56 -24.34 10.68
C ALA A 785 -22.81 -23.56 10.25
N GLN A 786 -23.96 -24.03 10.72
CA GLN A 786 -25.29 -23.44 10.53
C GLN A 786 -26.09 -23.69 11.81
N GLY A 787 -27.14 -22.91 12.03
CA GLY A 787 -28.00 -23.06 13.21
C GLY A 787 -28.19 -21.78 13.98
N ASN A 788 -28.47 -21.92 15.27
CA ASN A 788 -28.81 -20.84 16.18
C ASN A 788 -27.61 -20.45 17.03
N THR A 789 -27.28 -19.16 17.11
CA THR A 789 -26.10 -18.69 17.87
C THR A 789 -26.14 -18.96 19.38
N HIS A 790 -27.29 -19.30 19.95
CA HIS A 790 -27.43 -19.70 21.36
C HIS A 790 -27.54 -21.22 21.59
N LYS A 791 -27.34 -22.02 20.53
CA LYS A 791 -27.31 -23.49 20.59
C LYS A 791 -26.05 -24.04 19.92
N ASP A 792 -25.70 -23.49 18.76
CA ASP A 792 -24.66 -23.96 17.87
C ASP A 792 -23.43 -23.03 17.97
N GLY A 793 -22.49 -23.38 18.85
CA GLY A 793 -21.30 -22.57 19.17
C GLY A 793 -20.49 -22.09 17.96
N PRO A 794 -20.11 -22.95 17.00
CA PRO A 794 -19.36 -22.58 15.79
C PRO A 794 -19.97 -21.42 14.97
N VAL A 795 -21.29 -21.25 15.01
CA VAL A 795 -22.00 -20.18 14.29
C VAL A 795 -21.63 -18.78 14.80
N ALA A 796 -21.10 -18.67 16.03
CA ALA A 796 -20.62 -17.41 16.59
C ALA A 796 -19.55 -16.72 15.73
N ILE A 797 -18.75 -17.50 14.98
CA ILE A 797 -17.75 -16.94 14.05
C ILE A 797 -18.41 -16.21 12.90
N TRP A 798 -19.47 -16.76 12.29
CA TRP A 798 -20.18 -16.10 11.18
C TRP A 798 -20.95 -14.87 11.65
N ARG A 799 -21.40 -14.87 12.90
CA ARG A 799 -21.96 -13.68 13.53
C ARG A 799 -20.95 -12.54 13.69
N ASP A 800 -19.66 -12.86 13.82
CA ASP A 800 -18.55 -11.90 13.84
C ASP A 800 -18.08 -11.51 12.42
N LYS A 801 -17.80 -12.51 11.58
CA LYS A 801 -17.35 -12.40 10.19
C LYS A 801 -18.56 -12.41 9.25
N ARG A 802 -19.37 -11.37 9.41
CA ARG A 802 -20.71 -11.23 8.81
C ARG A 802 -20.70 -11.11 7.30
N GLU A 803 -19.70 -10.43 6.76
CA GLU A 803 -19.61 -10.17 5.33
C GLU A 803 -18.68 -11.20 4.66
N PRO A 804 -18.99 -11.64 3.43
CA PRO A 804 -18.20 -12.68 2.75
C PRO A 804 -16.71 -12.38 2.65
N VAL A 805 -16.36 -11.10 2.53
CA VAL A 805 -14.98 -10.60 2.50
C VAL A 805 -14.25 -10.82 3.83
N ASP A 806 -14.94 -10.61 4.96
CA ASP A 806 -14.34 -10.81 6.29
C ASP A 806 -14.12 -12.31 6.57
N ALA A 807 -15.03 -13.15 6.09
CA ALA A 807 -14.90 -14.61 6.15
C ALA A 807 -13.73 -15.12 5.30
N ALA A 808 -13.56 -14.61 4.08
CA ALA A 808 -12.41 -14.95 3.23
C ALA A 808 -11.07 -14.59 3.87
N THR A 809 -10.96 -13.39 4.45
CA THR A 809 -9.75 -12.97 5.17
C THR A 809 -9.47 -13.90 6.35
N PHE A 810 -10.47 -14.17 7.18
CA PHE A 810 -10.33 -15.04 8.35
C PHE A 810 -9.88 -16.46 7.94
N VAL A 811 -10.54 -17.06 6.95
CA VAL A 811 -10.23 -18.43 6.52
C VAL A 811 -8.87 -18.52 5.84
N GLY A 812 -8.56 -17.56 4.96
CA GLY A 812 -7.26 -17.48 4.30
C GLY A 812 -6.10 -17.39 5.30
N GLN A 813 -6.19 -16.47 6.26
CA GLN A 813 -5.10 -16.25 7.21
C GLN A 813 -4.97 -17.39 8.22
N ILE A 814 -6.07 -17.83 8.85
CA ILE A 814 -6.00 -18.77 9.96
C ILE A 814 -5.71 -20.20 9.49
N PHE A 815 -6.38 -20.65 8.42
CA PHE A 815 -6.35 -22.05 7.99
C PHE A 815 -5.45 -22.31 6.78
N LEU A 816 -5.15 -21.31 5.96
CA LEU A 816 -4.26 -21.45 4.80
C LEU A 816 -2.91 -20.75 5.00
N GLY A 817 -2.79 -19.87 6.00
CA GLY A 817 -1.60 -19.05 6.19
C GLY A 817 -1.40 -18.02 5.06
N VAL A 818 -2.47 -17.71 4.31
CA VAL A 818 -2.46 -16.79 3.17
C VAL A 818 -3.11 -15.47 3.57
N ARG A 819 -2.33 -14.39 3.52
CA ARG A 819 -2.78 -13.04 3.90
C ARG A 819 -3.38 -12.29 2.70
N LEU A 820 -4.66 -12.54 2.46
CA LEU A 820 -5.40 -11.93 1.35
C LEU A 820 -5.85 -10.48 1.62
N GLU A 821 -5.85 -9.99 2.86
CA GLU A 821 -6.46 -8.68 3.20
C GLU A 821 -5.93 -7.50 2.38
N CYS A 822 -4.63 -7.43 2.08
CA CYS A 822 -4.12 -6.35 1.24
C CYS A 822 -4.68 -6.39 -0.20
N ALA A 823 -5.04 -7.60 -0.67
CA ALA A 823 -5.65 -7.82 -1.98
C ALA A 823 -7.10 -7.32 -2.06
N LYS A 824 -7.75 -6.97 -0.93
CA LYS A 824 -9.14 -6.49 -0.86
C LYS A 824 -9.39 -5.17 -1.58
N CYS A 825 -8.38 -4.31 -1.67
CA CYS A 825 -8.51 -2.97 -2.22
C CYS A 825 -7.64 -2.76 -3.47
N HIS A 826 -6.51 -3.48 -3.58
CA HIS A 826 -5.55 -3.38 -4.67
C HIS A 826 -4.70 -4.66 -4.74
N HIS A 827 -3.88 -4.86 -5.78
CA HIS A 827 -2.97 -6.02 -5.82
C HIS A 827 -2.00 -6.03 -4.64
N HIS A 828 -1.77 -7.19 -4.05
CA HIS A 828 -0.88 -7.29 -2.89
C HIS A 828 0.53 -6.80 -3.27
N PRO A 829 1.18 -5.94 -2.46
CA PRO A 829 2.42 -5.27 -2.85
C PRO A 829 3.60 -6.22 -3.08
N THR A 830 3.66 -7.33 -2.36
CA THR A 830 4.79 -8.28 -2.40
C THR A 830 4.38 -9.72 -2.70
N GLU A 831 3.17 -9.94 -3.20
CA GLU A 831 2.64 -11.28 -3.48
C GLU A 831 1.94 -11.31 -4.83
N LYS A 832 1.65 -12.52 -5.30
CA LYS A 832 0.88 -12.78 -6.52
C LYS A 832 -0.62 -12.53 -6.40
N TRP A 833 -1.13 -12.22 -5.19
CA TRP A 833 -2.57 -12.10 -4.94
C TRP A 833 -3.14 -10.82 -5.51
N ASP A 834 -4.15 -10.96 -6.35
CA ASP A 834 -4.88 -9.84 -6.93
C ASP A 834 -6.28 -9.67 -6.33
N LEU A 835 -6.96 -8.60 -6.76
CA LEU A 835 -8.31 -8.27 -6.31
C LEU A 835 -9.31 -9.36 -6.71
N THR A 836 -9.10 -10.00 -7.86
CA THR A 836 -9.96 -11.09 -8.33
C THR A 836 -9.82 -12.31 -7.42
N ASP A 837 -8.59 -12.70 -7.04
CA ASP A 837 -8.33 -13.78 -6.10
C ASP A 837 -9.06 -13.58 -4.77
N TYR A 838 -8.98 -12.36 -4.22
CA TYR A 838 -9.64 -12.02 -2.96
C TYR A 838 -11.16 -12.23 -3.04
N TYR A 839 -11.79 -11.63 -4.05
CA TYR A 839 -13.24 -11.66 -4.17
C TYR A 839 -13.75 -13.05 -4.61
N GLN A 840 -13.00 -13.80 -5.40
CA GLN A 840 -13.36 -15.19 -5.71
C GLN A 840 -13.26 -16.11 -4.50
N MET A 841 -12.32 -15.87 -3.57
CA MET A 841 -12.33 -16.55 -2.27
C MET A 841 -13.54 -16.11 -1.42
N ALA A 842 -13.92 -14.84 -1.45
CA ALA A 842 -15.12 -14.34 -0.78
C ALA A 842 -16.42 -14.92 -1.35
N ALA A 843 -16.46 -15.27 -2.64
CA ALA A 843 -17.64 -15.84 -3.28
C ALA A 843 -18.13 -17.13 -2.60
N PHE A 844 -17.25 -17.92 -1.96
CA PHE A 844 -17.61 -19.12 -1.18
C PHE A 844 -18.55 -18.84 0.00
N PHE A 845 -18.61 -17.59 0.50
CA PHE A 845 -19.41 -17.24 1.68
C PHE A 845 -20.69 -16.46 1.35
N THR A 846 -20.97 -16.21 0.06
CA THR A 846 -22.09 -15.35 -0.40
C THR A 846 -23.49 -15.93 -0.17
N GLN A 847 -23.59 -17.26 -0.07
CA GLN A 847 -24.87 -17.96 0.12
C GLN A 847 -25.26 -18.16 1.59
N MET A 848 -24.47 -17.62 2.52
CA MET A 848 -24.85 -17.59 3.93
C MET A 848 -25.92 -16.53 4.19
N LYS A 849 -27.07 -16.98 4.69
CA LYS A 849 -28.18 -16.12 5.11
C LYS A 849 -28.32 -16.12 6.61
N ARG A 850 -28.89 -15.02 7.12
CA ARG A 850 -29.06 -14.75 8.53
C ARG A 850 -30.41 -14.12 8.82
N LYS A 851 -30.98 -14.41 9.99
CA LYS A 851 -32.22 -13.81 10.50
C LYS A 851 -32.08 -13.52 11.99
N GLY A 852 -32.36 -12.29 12.41
CA GLY A 852 -32.31 -11.81 13.79
C GLY A 852 -32.01 -10.31 13.86
N GLN A 853 -31.88 -9.74 15.07
CA GLN A 853 -31.76 -8.29 15.29
C GLN A 853 -30.37 -7.69 15.04
N GLY A 854 -29.35 -8.50 14.68
CA GLY A 854 -28.02 -7.99 14.35
C GLY A 854 -27.06 -7.85 15.53
N ILE A 855 -25.98 -7.10 15.29
CA ILE A 855 -24.98 -6.71 16.29
C ILE A 855 -25.49 -5.42 16.98
N SER A 856 -26.39 -5.53 17.97
CA SER A 856 -26.75 -4.41 18.85
C SER A 856 -26.81 -4.88 20.31
N ALA A 857 -26.36 -4.02 21.23
CA ALA A 857 -26.20 -4.31 22.66
C ALA A 857 -27.56 -4.54 23.35
N PRO A 858 -27.76 -5.72 23.93
CA PRO A 858 -27.33 -5.93 25.31
C PRO A 858 -26.32 -7.08 25.45
N ILE A 859 -25.76 -7.20 26.66
CA ILE A 859 -24.61 -8.05 27.07
C ILE A 859 -24.72 -9.52 26.60
N SER A 860 -25.92 -10.06 26.37
CA SER A 860 -26.14 -11.44 25.94
C SER A 860 -26.19 -11.65 24.42
N GLY A 861 -26.50 -10.61 23.62
CA GLY A 861 -26.84 -10.68 22.19
C GLY A 861 -28.08 -11.55 21.90
N GLU A 862 -29.07 -11.05 21.17
CA GLU A 862 -30.26 -11.85 20.79
C GLU A 862 -29.91 -13.04 19.86
N PRO A 863 -30.65 -14.17 19.88
CA PRO A 863 -30.36 -15.31 19.02
C PRO A 863 -30.49 -14.93 17.53
N GLU A 864 -29.49 -15.32 16.73
CA GLU A 864 -29.58 -15.27 15.26
C GLU A 864 -29.63 -16.69 14.70
N GLN A 865 -30.46 -16.88 13.68
CA GLN A 865 -30.47 -18.09 12.87
C GLN A 865 -29.61 -17.87 11.63
N TRP A 866 -28.70 -18.80 11.35
CA TRP A 866 -27.82 -18.82 10.19
C TRP A 866 -28.03 -20.10 9.38
N TRP A 867 -28.09 -19.99 8.06
CA TRP A 867 -28.27 -21.13 7.17
C TRP A 867 -27.68 -20.86 5.78
N PHE A 868 -27.33 -21.93 5.08
CA PHE A 868 -27.04 -21.91 3.65
C PHE A 868 -28.36 -21.81 2.86
N ALA A 869 -28.47 -20.84 1.98
CA ALA A 869 -29.58 -20.75 1.03
C ALA A 869 -29.13 -21.19 -0.36
N PRO A 870 -29.86 -22.08 -1.06
CA PRO A 870 -29.56 -22.45 -2.43
C PRO A 870 -29.53 -21.24 -3.38
N GLY A 871 -28.59 -21.25 -4.32
CA GLY A 871 -28.42 -20.24 -5.34
C GLY A 871 -26.99 -20.15 -5.87
N ALA A 872 -26.81 -19.47 -7.00
CA ALA A 872 -25.51 -19.28 -7.62
C ALA A 872 -24.57 -18.46 -6.72
N ALA A 873 -23.49 -19.08 -6.23
CA ALA A 873 -22.46 -18.38 -5.47
C ALA A 873 -21.71 -17.41 -6.40
N SER A 874 -21.80 -16.11 -6.12
CA SER A 874 -21.14 -15.07 -6.91
C SER A 874 -21.00 -13.79 -6.11
N ILE A 875 -19.93 -13.02 -6.38
CA ILE A 875 -19.73 -11.67 -5.84
C ILE A 875 -19.36 -10.71 -6.96
N GLU A 876 -19.72 -9.44 -6.84
CA GLU A 876 -19.36 -8.40 -7.83
C GLU A 876 -17.91 -7.95 -7.62
N HIS A 877 -17.12 -7.93 -8.68
CA HIS A 877 -15.79 -7.33 -8.66
C HIS A 877 -15.92 -5.80 -8.47
N PRO A 878 -15.27 -5.19 -7.46
CA PRO A 878 -15.53 -3.79 -7.09
C PRO A 878 -15.20 -2.79 -8.20
N VAL A 879 -14.17 -3.08 -9.02
CA VAL A 879 -13.73 -2.24 -10.16
C VAL A 879 -14.45 -2.59 -11.46
N THR A 880 -14.27 -3.81 -11.99
CA THR A 880 -14.79 -4.23 -13.30
C THR A 880 -16.29 -4.50 -13.32
N LYS A 881 -16.94 -4.61 -12.17
CA LYS A 881 -18.36 -4.96 -12.02
C LYS A 881 -18.73 -6.35 -12.56
N ALA A 882 -17.73 -7.16 -12.89
CA ALA A 882 -17.93 -8.53 -13.33
C ALA A 882 -18.43 -9.41 -12.17
N ALA A 883 -19.33 -10.34 -12.47
CA ALA A 883 -19.76 -11.37 -11.54
C ALA A 883 -18.67 -12.45 -11.41
N LEU A 884 -18.05 -12.54 -10.23
CA LEU A 884 -16.97 -13.48 -9.92
C LEU A 884 -17.52 -14.71 -9.22
N LYS A 885 -17.17 -15.89 -9.75
CA LYS A 885 -17.52 -17.19 -9.18
C LYS A 885 -16.45 -17.71 -8.20
N PRO A 886 -16.80 -18.65 -7.29
CA PRO A 886 -15.87 -19.20 -6.32
C PRO A 886 -14.64 -19.85 -6.95
N ARG A 887 -13.46 -19.41 -6.51
CA ARG A 887 -12.16 -19.97 -6.89
C ARG A 887 -11.25 -19.99 -5.67
N PRO A 888 -10.68 -21.14 -5.29
CA PRO A 888 -9.69 -21.17 -4.21
C PRO A 888 -8.42 -20.40 -4.58
N PRO A 889 -7.64 -19.92 -3.59
CA PRO A 889 -6.41 -19.18 -3.86
C PRO A 889 -5.43 -20.00 -4.72
N ALA A 890 -4.96 -19.39 -5.82
CA ALA A 890 -4.00 -19.98 -6.77
C ALA A 890 -4.41 -21.33 -7.39
N ASP A 891 -5.70 -21.62 -7.48
CA ASP A 891 -6.24 -22.81 -8.14
C ASP A 891 -7.29 -22.45 -9.21
N LYS A 892 -7.83 -23.45 -9.90
CA LYS A 892 -8.87 -23.27 -10.91
C LYS A 892 -10.25 -23.05 -10.28
N GLU A 893 -11.12 -22.38 -11.02
CA GLU A 893 -12.54 -22.25 -10.65
C GLU A 893 -13.16 -23.64 -10.46
N ILE A 894 -13.90 -23.82 -9.36
CA ILE A 894 -14.58 -25.08 -9.07
C ILE A 894 -16.06 -24.91 -9.43
N ALA A 895 -16.60 -25.82 -10.24
CA ALA A 895 -18.02 -25.83 -10.53
C ALA A 895 -18.82 -26.27 -9.28
N ILE A 896 -19.74 -25.42 -8.83
CA ILE A 896 -20.57 -25.65 -7.64
C ILE A 896 -22.03 -25.57 -8.07
N ALA A 897 -22.81 -26.61 -7.78
CA ALA A 897 -24.25 -26.62 -8.08
C ALA A 897 -25.01 -25.67 -7.14
N ASP A 898 -26.10 -25.06 -7.60
CA ASP A 898 -26.89 -24.10 -6.81
C ASP A 898 -27.45 -24.69 -5.50
N THR A 899 -27.59 -26.02 -5.42
CA THR A 899 -28.07 -26.74 -4.23
C THR A 899 -26.94 -27.15 -3.28
N GLN A 900 -25.68 -26.97 -3.66
CA GLN A 900 -24.51 -27.41 -2.91
C GLN A 900 -23.94 -26.22 -2.11
N ASP A 901 -23.64 -26.44 -0.82
CA ASP A 901 -23.00 -25.42 0.02
C ASP A 901 -21.57 -25.17 -0.46
N PRO A 902 -21.24 -23.96 -0.97
CA PRO A 902 -19.89 -23.66 -1.45
C PRO A 902 -18.83 -23.81 -0.37
N ARG A 903 -19.17 -23.60 0.91
CA ARG A 903 -18.23 -23.76 2.02
C ARG A 903 -17.83 -25.21 2.25
N ALA A 904 -18.71 -26.17 1.95
CA ALA A 904 -18.39 -27.58 2.01
C ALA A 904 -17.39 -27.96 0.90
N VAL A 905 -17.56 -27.41 -0.31
CA VAL A 905 -16.61 -27.58 -1.42
C VAL A 905 -15.26 -26.94 -1.10
N LEU A 906 -15.26 -25.76 -0.48
CA LEU A 906 -14.03 -25.14 0.03
C LEU A 906 -13.35 -26.05 1.06
N ALA A 907 -14.10 -26.60 2.02
CA ALA A 907 -13.56 -27.54 2.99
C ALA A 907 -12.97 -28.80 2.32
N ASP A 908 -13.64 -29.39 1.33
CA ASP A 908 -13.13 -30.52 0.53
C ASP A 908 -11.79 -30.18 -0.15
N TRP A 909 -11.67 -28.97 -0.71
CA TRP A 909 -10.43 -28.49 -1.32
C TRP A 909 -9.32 -28.26 -0.29
N MET A 910 -9.65 -27.68 0.87
CA MET A 910 -8.70 -27.42 1.95
C MET A 910 -8.14 -28.73 2.51
N THR A 911 -8.99 -29.71 2.74
CA THR A 911 -8.61 -31.01 3.32
C THR A 911 -8.12 -31.99 2.27
N ASN A 912 -7.85 -31.55 1.04
CA ASN A 912 -7.25 -32.40 0.03
C ASN A 912 -5.79 -32.69 0.41
N PRO A 913 -5.32 -33.96 0.39
CA PRO A 913 -3.92 -34.31 0.67
C PRO A 913 -2.88 -33.58 -0.20
N LYS A 914 -3.27 -33.08 -1.37
CA LYS A 914 -2.41 -32.32 -2.29
C LYS A 914 -2.45 -30.81 -2.06
N ASN A 915 -3.26 -30.32 -1.13
CA ASN A 915 -3.36 -28.90 -0.82
C ASN A 915 -2.04 -28.41 -0.18
N PRO A 916 -1.38 -27.38 -0.74
CA PRO A 916 -0.07 -26.92 -0.27
C PRO A 916 -0.15 -25.92 0.92
N TYR A 917 -1.34 -25.63 1.41
CA TYR A 917 -1.57 -24.58 2.41
C TYR A 917 -2.10 -25.13 3.73
N PHE A 918 -3.16 -25.94 3.67
CA PHE A 918 -3.93 -26.33 4.86
C PHE A 918 -3.10 -27.10 5.91
N ALA A 919 -2.43 -28.19 5.49
CA ALA A 919 -1.60 -29.00 6.38
C ALA A 919 -0.34 -28.23 6.83
N HIS A 920 0.28 -27.47 5.92
CA HIS A 920 1.46 -26.65 6.21
C HIS A 920 1.18 -25.60 7.29
N ALA A 921 0.05 -24.90 7.20
CA ALA A 921 -0.31 -23.85 8.15
C ALA A 921 -0.47 -24.38 9.59
N ILE A 922 -1.18 -25.50 9.77
CA ILE A 922 -1.39 -26.09 11.10
C ILE A 922 -0.08 -26.68 11.66
N VAL A 923 0.66 -27.43 10.84
CA VAL A 923 1.94 -28.02 11.25
C VAL A 923 2.92 -26.93 11.69
N ASN A 924 3.03 -25.84 10.94
CA ASN A 924 3.92 -24.74 11.28
C ASN A 924 3.54 -24.06 12.61
N ARG A 925 2.24 -23.91 12.89
CA ARG A 925 1.75 -23.32 14.14
C ARG A 925 1.97 -24.24 15.35
N VAL A 926 1.78 -25.54 15.19
CA VAL A 926 2.12 -26.53 16.24
C VAL A 926 3.63 -26.56 16.45
N TRP A 927 4.42 -26.63 15.38
CA TRP A 927 5.88 -26.56 15.45
C TRP A 927 6.36 -25.31 16.21
N SER A 928 5.84 -24.14 15.89
CA SER A 928 6.18 -22.89 16.58
C SER A 928 5.87 -22.94 18.07
N SER A 929 4.81 -23.65 18.48
CA SER A 929 4.44 -23.77 19.89
C SER A 929 5.44 -24.61 20.70
N TYR A 930 6.07 -25.63 20.10
CA TYR A 930 7.08 -26.49 20.75
C TYR A 930 8.51 -25.97 20.57
N MET A 931 8.82 -25.39 19.42
CA MET A 931 10.18 -24.96 19.06
C MET A 931 10.41 -23.46 19.26
N GLY A 932 9.38 -22.70 19.62
CA GLY A 932 9.44 -21.25 19.86
C GLY A 932 9.33 -20.36 18.63
N ARG A 933 9.55 -20.93 17.45
CA ARG A 933 9.49 -20.21 16.18
C ARG A 933 9.00 -21.12 15.07
N GLY A 934 8.08 -20.63 14.24
CA GLY A 934 7.64 -21.34 13.05
C GLY A 934 8.77 -21.53 12.03
N ILE A 935 8.67 -22.58 11.22
CA ILE A 935 9.54 -22.79 10.06
C ILE A 935 9.31 -21.65 9.05
N VAL A 936 8.04 -21.25 8.91
CA VAL A 936 7.64 -19.93 8.38
C VAL A 936 7.30 -19.06 9.59
N ASP A 937 7.86 -17.86 9.66
CA ASP A 937 7.62 -16.92 10.75
C ASP A 937 7.44 -15.50 10.17
N PRO A 938 6.36 -14.77 10.51
CA PRO A 938 5.26 -15.17 11.39
C PRO A 938 4.51 -16.43 10.93
N VAL A 939 3.90 -17.15 11.89
CA VAL A 939 3.37 -18.52 11.67
C VAL A 939 2.25 -18.64 10.63
N ASP A 940 1.65 -17.52 10.25
CA ASP A 940 0.52 -17.38 9.33
C ASP A 940 0.87 -16.51 8.10
N ASP A 941 2.16 -16.44 7.75
CA ASP A 941 2.68 -15.59 6.69
C ASP A 941 3.36 -16.38 5.56
N PHE A 942 2.61 -17.28 4.92
CA PHE A 942 3.08 -18.13 3.82
C PHE A 942 3.10 -17.36 2.51
N ARG A 943 4.16 -16.56 2.37
CA ARG A 943 4.40 -15.69 1.23
C ARG A 943 5.57 -16.20 0.42
N ALA A 944 5.55 -15.99 -0.89
CA ALA A 944 6.72 -16.26 -1.74
C ALA A 944 7.94 -15.45 -1.25
N SER A 945 7.70 -14.21 -0.81
CA SER A 945 8.72 -13.34 -0.20
C SER A 945 9.17 -13.76 1.21
N ASN A 946 8.47 -14.69 1.86
CA ASN A 946 8.79 -15.22 3.19
C ASN A 946 8.83 -16.76 3.17
N PRO A 947 9.81 -17.36 2.46
CA PRO A 947 9.87 -18.80 2.35
C PRO A 947 10.22 -19.48 3.69
N PRO A 948 9.87 -20.77 3.85
CA PRO A 948 10.24 -21.53 5.03
C PRO A 948 11.77 -21.60 5.20
N THR A 949 12.23 -21.50 6.45
CA THR A 949 13.65 -21.67 6.82
C THR A 949 14.14 -23.07 6.51
N ASN A 950 13.25 -24.07 6.51
CA ASN A 950 13.51 -25.44 6.08
C ASN A 950 12.27 -26.00 5.35
N GLY A 951 12.17 -25.77 4.04
CA GLY A 951 11.06 -26.25 3.19
C GLY A 951 10.85 -27.76 3.25
N PRO A 952 11.90 -28.59 3.03
CA PRO A 952 11.78 -30.05 3.12
C PRO A 952 11.23 -30.56 4.46
N LEU A 953 11.62 -29.94 5.58
CA LEU A 953 11.08 -30.28 6.90
C LEU A 953 9.58 -29.99 7.00
N LEU A 954 9.16 -28.80 6.56
CA LEU A 954 7.76 -28.42 6.58
C LEU A 954 6.90 -29.33 5.68
N ASP A 955 7.38 -29.61 4.47
CA ASP A 955 6.70 -30.51 3.53
C ASP A 955 6.57 -31.93 4.11
N TRP A 956 7.63 -32.45 4.73
CA TRP A 956 7.60 -33.77 5.35
C TRP A 956 6.62 -33.83 6.51
N LEU A 957 6.64 -32.86 7.41
CA LEU A 957 5.70 -32.81 8.54
C LEU A 957 4.24 -32.68 8.06
N ALA A 958 3.98 -31.90 7.01
CA ALA A 958 2.65 -31.79 6.41
C ALA A 958 2.18 -33.12 5.81
N GLN A 959 3.05 -33.83 5.09
CA GLN A 959 2.74 -35.14 4.52
C GLN A 959 2.51 -36.20 5.60
N ASP A 960 3.33 -36.21 6.65
CA ASP A 960 3.18 -37.13 7.77
C ASP A 960 1.88 -36.88 8.54
N PHE A 961 1.52 -35.61 8.76
CA PHE A 961 0.27 -35.22 9.40
C PHE A 961 -0.97 -35.66 8.60
N VAL A 962 -0.96 -35.47 7.28
CA VAL A 962 -2.03 -35.93 6.39
C VAL A 962 -2.13 -37.46 6.38
N LYS A 963 -1.00 -38.16 6.33
CA LYS A 963 -0.94 -39.63 6.33
C LYS A 963 -1.55 -40.23 7.60
N HIS A 964 -1.44 -39.56 8.74
CA HIS A 964 -2.00 -39.98 10.02
C HIS A 964 -3.38 -39.39 10.29
N GLY A 965 -4.13 -39.01 9.26
CA GLY A 965 -5.53 -38.59 9.38
C GLY A 965 -5.70 -37.28 10.13
N TYR A 966 -4.78 -36.34 9.96
CA TYR A 966 -4.85 -35.00 10.58
C TYR A 966 -4.88 -35.03 12.12
N ASP A 967 -4.24 -36.03 12.75
CA ASP A 967 -4.16 -36.19 14.20
C ASP A 967 -3.08 -35.27 14.83
N LEU A 968 -3.54 -34.30 15.63
CA LEU A 968 -2.66 -33.35 16.30
C LEU A 968 -1.77 -34.01 17.36
N LYS A 969 -2.27 -35.01 18.10
CA LYS A 969 -1.45 -35.70 19.11
C LYS A 969 -0.31 -36.47 18.45
N HIS A 970 -0.56 -37.09 17.30
CA HIS A 970 0.49 -37.73 16.51
C HIS A 970 1.61 -36.74 16.13
N LEU A 971 1.25 -35.58 15.57
CA LEU A 971 2.23 -34.55 15.21
C LEU A 971 3.06 -34.07 16.41
N MET A 972 2.40 -33.78 17.54
CA MET A 972 3.05 -33.34 18.77
C MET A 972 4.01 -34.40 19.31
N ARG A 973 3.58 -35.67 19.31
CA ARG A 973 4.41 -36.81 19.66
C ARG A 973 5.66 -36.91 18.78
N THR A 974 5.50 -36.79 17.47
CA THR A 974 6.61 -36.85 16.51
C THR A 974 7.63 -35.73 16.74
N ILE A 975 7.18 -34.51 17.06
CA ILE A 975 8.07 -33.40 17.41
C ILE A 975 8.85 -33.70 18.70
N MET A 976 8.16 -34.07 19.78
CA MET A 976 8.81 -34.32 21.08
C MET A 976 9.79 -35.49 21.07
N LEU A 977 9.62 -36.46 20.17
CA LEU A 977 10.53 -37.60 20.00
C LEU A 977 11.82 -37.25 19.24
N SER A 978 11.88 -36.09 18.59
CA SER A 978 13.08 -35.68 17.85
C SER A 978 14.26 -35.40 18.80
N GLN A 979 15.47 -35.66 18.32
CA GLN A 979 16.69 -35.20 19.00
C GLN A 979 16.76 -33.66 19.01
N ILE A 980 16.22 -32.99 17.97
CA ILE A 980 16.15 -31.52 17.90
C ILE A 980 15.35 -30.91 19.06
N TYR A 981 14.23 -31.51 19.45
CA TYR A 981 13.46 -31.05 20.62
C TYR A 981 14.20 -31.28 21.94
N ARG A 982 15.20 -32.17 21.96
CA ARG A 982 16.04 -32.49 23.12
C ARG A 982 17.36 -31.73 23.15
N LEU A 983 17.53 -30.68 22.35
CA LEU A 983 18.74 -29.86 22.44
C LEU A 983 18.67 -28.93 23.67
N SER A 984 19.82 -28.63 24.25
CA SER A 984 19.97 -27.63 25.31
C SER A 984 19.68 -26.22 24.77
N SER A 985 19.31 -25.30 25.64
CA SER A 985 19.21 -23.87 25.30
C SER A 985 20.56 -23.16 25.28
N LEU A 986 21.60 -23.80 25.84
CA LEU A 986 22.95 -23.24 25.86
C LEU A 986 23.57 -23.34 24.45
N PRO A 987 23.98 -22.21 23.85
CA PRO A 987 24.65 -22.25 22.55
C PRO A 987 26.07 -22.81 22.67
N ASN A 988 26.56 -23.37 21.57
CA ASN A 988 27.97 -23.65 21.33
C ASN A 988 28.59 -22.55 20.45
N GLU A 989 29.91 -22.54 20.30
CA GLU A 989 30.64 -21.51 19.52
C GLU A 989 30.12 -21.32 18.08
N THR A 990 29.56 -22.36 17.48
CA THR A 990 29.11 -22.33 16.08
C THR A 990 27.69 -21.80 15.91
N ASN A 991 26.89 -21.74 16.97
CA ASN A 991 25.44 -21.48 16.87
C ASN A 991 24.91 -20.33 17.75
N ILE A 992 25.79 -19.56 18.41
CA ILE A 992 25.42 -18.39 19.22
C ILE A 992 24.51 -17.41 18.45
N ALA A 993 24.84 -17.15 17.18
CA ALA A 993 24.12 -16.24 16.31
C ALA A 993 22.89 -16.88 15.62
N ASP A 994 22.70 -18.21 15.73
CA ASP A 994 21.54 -18.86 15.13
C ASP A 994 20.28 -18.65 15.99
N LEU A 995 19.28 -18.07 15.34
CA LEU A 995 17.96 -17.76 15.91
C LEU A 995 16.81 -18.37 15.09
N LYS A 996 17.10 -19.11 14.00
CA LYS A 996 16.05 -19.56 13.06
C LYS A 996 16.20 -20.98 12.52
N ASN A 997 17.33 -21.65 12.71
CA ASN A 997 17.61 -22.96 12.13
C ASN A 997 17.51 -24.14 13.11
N TYR A 998 17.05 -23.90 14.34
CA TYR A 998 16.82 -24.95 15.35
C TYR A 998 18.09 -25.73 15.74
N SER A 999 19.26 -25.06 15.71
CA SER A 999 20.51 -25.63 16.23
C SER A 999 20.53 -25.79 17.75
N ARG A 1000 19.54 -25.25 18.47
CA ARG A 1000 19.37 -25.31 19.92
C ARG A 1000 17.91 -25.11 20.30
N SER A 1001 17.56 -25.38 21.55
CA SER A 1001 16.28 -24.94 22.13
C SER A 1001 16.31 -23.43 22.36
N TYR A 1002 15.24 -22.72 22.02
CA TYR A 1002 15.12 -21.29 22.32
C TYR A 1002 14.41 -21.10 23.66
N ARG A 1003 14.95 -20.22 24.50
CA ARG A 1003 14.30 -19.86 25.78
C ARG A 1003 13.02 -19.07 25.49
N ARG A 1004 11.91 -19.51 26.06
CA ARG A 1004 10.57 -18.97 25.81
C ARG A 1004 9.93 -18.56 27.12
N ARG A 1005 9.44 -17.34 27.21
CA ARG A 1005 8.68 -16.89 28.37
C ARG A 1005 7.38 -17.70 28.45
N LEU A 1006 7.01 -18.11 29.65
CA LEU A 1006 5.73 -18.78 29.87
C LEU A 1006 4.57 -17.82 29.55
N PRO A 1007 3.53 -18.30 28.82
CA PRO A 1007 2.28 -17.55 28.65
C PRO A 1007 1.65 -17.21 30.00
N ALA A 1008 0.88 -16.12 30.05
CA ALA A 1008 0.25 -15.60 31.26
C ALA A 1008 -0.49 -16.67 32.07
N GLU A 1009 -1.31 -17.48 31.42
CA GLU A 1009 -2.12 -18.54 32.04
C GLU A 1009 -1.26 -19.68 32.58
N SER A 1010 -0.29 -20.16 31.78
CA SER A 1010 0.63 -21.21 32.21
C SER A 1010 1.54 -20.76 33.35
N LEU A 1011 1.98 -19.49 33.35
CA LEU A 1011 2.79 -18.96 34.43
C LEU A 1011 1.97 -18.81 35.72
N LEU A 1012 0.73 -18.32 35.63
CA LEU A 1012 -0.16 -18.22 36.79
C LEU A 1012 -0.49 -19.60 37.35
N ASP A 1013 -0.81 -20.56 36.48
CA ASP A 1013 -1.06 -21.95 36.91
C ASP A 1013 0.20 -22.54 37.56
N ALA A 1014 1.40 -22.29 37.02
CA ALA A 1014 2.67 -22.71 37.64
C ALA A 1014 2.89 -22.09 39.03
N VAL A 1015 2.60 -20.79 39.20
CA VAL A 1015 2.64 -20.12 40.51
C VAL A 1015 1.64 -20.75 41.49
N CYS A 1016 0.43 -21.05 41.03
CA CYS A 1016 -0.58 -21.74 41.84
C CYS A 1016 -0.13 -23.15 42.27
N GLU A 1017 0.51 -23.93 41.40
CA GLU A 1017 1.04 -25.26 41.73
C GLU A 1017 2.20 -25.21 42.75
N VAL A 1018 3.10 -24.23 42.59
CA VAL A 1018 4.22 -24.04 43.52
C VAL A 1018 3.71 -23.61 44.90
N THR A 1019 2.78 -22.65 44.95
CA THR A 1019 2.26 -22.14 46.22
C THR A 1019 1.19 -23.04 46.85
N GLU A 1020 0.60 -23.97 46.09
CA GLU A 1020 -0.59 -24.77 46.47
C GLU A 1020 -1.84 -23.90 46.75
N VAL A 1021 -1.87 -22.67 46.22
CA VAL A 1021 -2.97 -21.70 46.39
C VAL A 1021 -3.54 -21.34 45.02
N ARG A 1022 -4.86 -21.47 44.84
CA ARG A 1022 -5.54 -21.10 43.58
C ARG A 1022 -6.04 -19.66 43.62
N GLU A 1023 -6.01 -18.99 42.47
CA GLU A 1023 -6.73 -17.73 42.26
C GLU A 1023 -8.19 -18.01 41.89
N ASN A 1024 -9.12 -17.21 42.40
CA ASN A 1024 -10.53 -17.32 42.07
C ASN A 1024 -10.88 -16.45 40.86
N PHE A 1025 -11.56 -17.02 39.86
CA PHE A 1025 -12.06 -16.28 38.70
C PHE A 1025 -13.59 -16.12 38.77
N SER A 1026 -14.08 -14.90 38.55
CA SER A 1026 -15.52 -14.62 38.60
C SER A 1026 -16.30 -15.47 37.58
N GLY A 1027 -17.37 -16.13 38.03
CA GLY A 1027 -18.19 -17.00 37.17
C GLY A 1027 -17.53 -18.33 36.78
N MET A 1028 -16.44 -18.72 37.46
CA MET A 1028 -15.79 -20.03 37.33
C MET A 1028 -15.82 -20.78 38.68
N PRO A 1029 -15.67 -22.11 38.68
CA PRO A 1029 -15.41 -22.88 39.91
C PRO A 1029 -14.18 -22.34 40.68
N ALA A 1030 -14.18 -22.48 42.02
CA ALA A 1030 -13.12 -21.96 42.89
C ALA A 1030 -11.75 -22.64 42.70
N ASP A 1031 -11.73 -23.80 42.05
CA ASP A 1031 -10.55 -24.59 41.71
C ASP A 1031 -10.19 -24.53 40.22
N ALA A 1032 -10.82 -23.64 39.45
CA ALA A 1032 -10.55 -23.49 38.03
C ALA A 1032 -9.11 -23.04 37.75
N LEU A 1033 -8.51 -23.63 36.71
CA LEU A 1033 -7.20 -23.24 36.22
C LEU A 1033 -7.30 -21.96 35.38
N ALA A 1034 -6.23 -21.17 35.33
CA ALA A 1034 -6.16 -19.97 34.50
C ALA A 1034 -6.40 -20.30 33.01
N LYS A 1035 -5.88 -21.43 32.53
CA LYS A 1035 -6.13 -21.92 31.14
C LYS A 1035 -7.57 -22.37 30.87
N GLN A 1036 -8.40 -22.53 31.90
CA GLN A 1036 -9.82 -22.87 31.74
C GLN A 1036 -10.71 -21.63 31.57
N THR A 1037 -10.13 -20.43 31.64
CA THR A 1037 -10.84 -19.18 31.38
C THR A 1037 -11.39 -19.16 29.94
N TRP A 1038 -12.69 -18.86 29.80
CA TRP A 1038 -13.40 -18.89 28.51
C TRP A 1038 -13.48 -17.51 27.83
N ASN A 1039 -13.00 -16.44 28.48
CA ASN A 1039 -12.90 -15.11 27.89
C ASN A 1039 -11.77 -14.28 28.51
N HIS A 1040 -11.39 -13.19 27.83
CA HIS A 1040 -10.30 -12.29 28.23
C HIS A 1040 -10.72 -11.17 29.19
N LYS A 1041 -12.00 -11.09 29.56
CA LYS A 1041 -12.57 -10.04 30.43
C LYS A 1041 -12.62 -10.43 31.90
N LEU A 1042 -12.33 -11.69 32.25
CA LEU A 1042 -12.24 -12.11 33.64
C LEU A 1042 -11.12 -11.34 34.35
N GLU A 1043 -11.38 -10.81 35.55
CA GLU A 1043 -10.41 -9.99 36.27
C GLU A 1043 -9.20 -10.84 36.71
N SER A 1044 -7.98 -10.46 36.28
CA SER A 1044 -6.72 -11.00 36.80
C SER A 1044 -5.56 -10.06 36.47
N GLN A 1045 -5.11 -9.31 37.48
CA GLN A 1045 -3.98 -8.39 37.36
C GLN A 1045 -2.69 -9.10 36.93
N PHE A 1046 -2.51 -10.36 37.36
CA PHE A 1046 -1.37 -11.17 36.98
C PHE A 1046 -1.39 -11.44 35.47
N MET A 1047 -2.49 -12.01 34.95
CA MET A 1047 -2.54 -12.34 33.52
C MET A 1047 -2.45 -11.09 32.63
N ASP A 1048 -3.01 -9.97 33.07
CA ASP A 1048 -2.88 -8.67 32.39
C ASP A 1048 -1.41 -8.20 32.32
N ALA A 1049 -0.67 -8.28 33.43
CA ALA A 1049 0.74 -7.90 33.47
C ALA A 1049 1.62 -8.79 32.55
N PHE A 1050 1.26 -10.07 32.42
CA PHE A 1050 2.01 -11.06 31.64
C PHE A 1050 1.55 -11.21 30.18
N GLY A 1051 0.78 -10.26 29.67
CA GLY A 1051 0.51 -10.11 28.24
C GLY A 1051 -0.55 -11.06 27.70
N ARG A 1052 -1.59 -11.37 28.48
CA ARG A 1052 -2.79 -12.00 27.92
C ARG A 1052 -3.43 -11.08 26.85
N PRO A 1053 -4.16 -11.66 25.87
CA PRO A 1053 -5.07 -10.96 24.97
C PRO A 1053 -5.78 -9.71 25.55
N ASN A 1054 -5.63 -8.55 24.89
CA ASN A 1054 -6.33 -7.33 25.30
C ASN A 1054 -7.83 -7.41 24.98
N ALA A 1055 -8.66 -7.53 26.01
CA ALA A 1055 -10.10 -7.69 25.89
C ALA A 1055 -10.86 -6.51 25.22
N SER A 1056 -10.22 -5.35 25.13
CA SER A 1056 -10.77 -4.13 24.50
C SER A 1056 -10.32 -3.94 23.05
N SER A 1057 -9.39 -4.77 22.55
CA SER A 1057 -8.92 -4.71 21.16
C SER A 1057 -9.86 -5.44 20.19
N GLU A 1058 -9.93 -4.95 18.95
CA GLU A 1058 -10.63 -5.64 17.86
C GLU A 1058 -9.69 -6.72 17.27
N CYS A 1059 -10.06 -8.00 17.46
CA CYS A 1059 -9.17 -9.18 17.54
C CYS A 1059 -8.27 -9.17 18.78
N PRO A 1060 -8.75 -9.69 19.93
CA PRO A 1060 -7.93 -9.85 21.13
C PRO A 1060 -6.80 -10.90 20.98
N CYS A 1061 -6.55 -11.41 19.78
CA CYS A 1061 -5.68 -12.54 19.47
C CYS A 1061 -4.17 -12.31 19.72
N GLU A 1062 -3.72 -11.07 19.90
CA GLU A 1062 -2.30 -10.73 20.06
C GLU A 1062 -1.80 -10.96 21.50
N ARG A 1063 -0.73 -11.73 21.63
CA ARG A 1063 -0.01 -11.98 22.89
C ARG A 1063 1.36 -11.30 22.84
N ASP A 1064 1.65 -10.41 23.78
CA ASP A 1064 2.98 -9.81 23.88
C ASP A 1064 3.93 -10.72 24.67
N ALA A 1065 4.81 -11.42 23.98
CA ALA A 1065 5.81 -12.28 24.59
C ALA A 1065 7.03 -11.50 25.14
N LYS A 1066 7.15 -10.19 24.86
CA LYS A 1066 8.32 -9.40 25.25
C LYS A 1066 8.40 -9.23 26.78
N PRO A 1067 9.62 -9.31 27.34
CA PRO A 1067 9.85 -8.95 28.73
C PRO A 1067 9.54 -7.47 28.97
N SER A 1068 8.93 -7.14 30.10
CA SER A 1068 8.68 -5.75 30.50
C SER A 1068 9.04 -5.50 31.97
N VAL A 1069 9.32 -4.24 32.30
CA VAL A 1069 9.57 -3.81 33.69
C VAL A 1069 8.34 -4.08 34.57
N VAL A 1070 7.14 -3.94 34.01
CA VAL A 1070 5.87 -4.23 34.72
C VAL A 1070 5.82 -5.68 35.19
N GLN A 1071 6.23 -6.63 34.35
CA GLN A 1071 6.26 -8.05 34.70
C GLN A 1071 7.24 -8.34 35.86
N ALA A 1072 8.44 -7.78 35.79
CA ALA A 1072 9.44 -7.93 36.85
C ALA A 1072 8.95 -7.34 38.19
N LEU A 1073 8.41 -6.11 38.16
CA LEU A 1073 7.85 -5.47 39.36
C LEU A 1073 6.66 -6.25 39.92
N HIS A 1074 5.85 -6.88 39.07
CA HIS A 1074 4.72 -7.69 39.51
C HIS A 1074 5.19 -8.92 40.30
N LEU A 1075 6.21 -9.66 39.84
CA LEU A 1075 6.74 -10.82 40.61
C LEU A 1075 7.39 -10.41 41.92
N MET A 1076 8.00 -9.22 41.97
CA MET A 1076 8.67 -8.77 43.19
C MET A 1076 7.66 -8.30 44.25
N ASN A 1077 6.67 -7.51 43.86
CA ASN A 1077 5.90 -6.68 44.79
C ASN A 1077 4.38 -6.87 44.72
N SER A 1078 3.85 -7.82 43.94
CA SER A 1078 2.40 -8.04 43.86
C SER A 1078 1.82 -8.50 45.20
N THR A 1079 0.84 -7.75 45.72
CA THR A 1079 0.13 -8.11 46.96
C THR A 1079 -0.51 -9.49 46.86
N LYS A 1080 -1.12 -9.82 45.72
CA LYS A 1080 -1.73 -11.15 45.49
C LYS A 1080 -0.70 -12.28 45.54
N LEU A 1081 0.47 -12.08 44.93
CA LEU A 1081 1.53 -13.10 44.97
C LEU A 1081 2.03 -13.30 46.41
N GLN A 1082 2.22 -12.20 47.15
CA GLN A 1082 2.59 -12.27 48.57
C GLN A 1082 1.52 -13.00 49.42
N GLU A 1083 0.24 -12.73 49.19
CA GLU A 1083 -0.87 -13.43 49.85
C GLU A 1083 -0.89 -14.94 49.54
N MET A 1084 -0.49 -15.35 48.34
CA MET A 1084 -0.35 -16.77 47.97
C MET A 1084 0.81 -17.44 48.70
N LEU A 1085 1.94 -16.74 48.84
CA LEU A 1085 3.13 -17.26 49.53
C LEU A 1085 2.88 -17.50 51.02
N ILE A 1086 2.23 -16.55 51.71
CA ILE A 1086 1.99 -16.58 53.17
C ILE A 1086 0.68 -17.29 53.56
N ASN A 1087 -0.03 -17.88 52.59
CA ASN A 1087 -1.36 -18.43 52.82
C ASN A 1087 -1.33 -19.58 53.83
N SER A 1088 -2.26 -19.58 54.79
CA SER A 1088 -2.34 -20.61 55.83
C SER A 1088 -2.59 -22.04 55.32
N LYS A 1089 -3.06 -22.18 54.07
CA LYS A 1089 -3.26 -23.45 53.36
C LYS A 1089 -2.19 -23.74 52.29
N GLY A 1090 -1.21 -22.85 52.10
CA GLY A 1090 -0.19 -22.97 51.07
C GLY A 1090 0.97 -23.90 51.44
N ARG A 1091 1.82 -24.17 50.43
CA ARG A 1091 2.96 -25.10 50.52
C ARG A 1091 3.92 -24.72 51.65
N ALA A 1092 4.26 -23.44 51.80
CA ALA A 1092 5.19 -23.00 52.83
C ALA A 1092 4.69 -23.31 54.25
N THR A 1093 3.41 -23.02 54.54
CA THR A 1093 2.79 -23.38 55.83
C THR A 1093 2.71 -24.89 56.02
N ARG A 1094 2.40 -25.66 54.97
CA ARG A 1094 2.41 -27.14 55.03
C ARG A 1094 3.78 -27.66 55.39
N LEU A 1095 4.83 -27.23 54.69
CA LEU A 1095 6.22 -27.66 54.89
C LEU A 1095 6.77 -27.24 56.26
N ALA A 1096 6.43 -26.03 56.73
CA ALA A 1096 6.82 -25.55 58.05
C ALA A 1096 6.29 -26.44 59.19
N LYS A 1097 5.14 -27.10 59.00
CA LYS A 1097 4.52 -28.02 59.97
C LYS A 1097 5.06 -29.46 59.89
N THR A 1098 5.89 -29.78 58.89
CA THR A 1098 6.48 -31.12 58.75
C THR A 1098 7.77 -31.27 59.57
N SER A 1099 8.19 -32.53 59.79
CA SER A 1099 9.47 -32.88 60.40
C SER A 1099 10.63 -33.02 59.40
N LEU A 1100 10.46 -32.56 58.16
CA LEU A 1100 11.50 -32.64 57.12
C LEU A 1100 12.75 -31.84 57.52
N THR A 1101 13.93 -32.26 57.07
CA THR A 1101 15.16 -31.48 57.26
C THR A 1101 15.22 -30.28 56.30
N PRO A 1102 16.05 -29.24 56.58
CA PRO A 1102 16.29 -28.15 55.62
C PRO A 1102 16.63 -28.64 54.21
N ALA A 1103 17.55 -29.61 54.10
CA ALA A 1103 17.91 -30.24 52.83
C ALA A 1103 16.73 -30.88 52.09
N GLN A 1104 15.86 -31.60 52.80
CA GLN A 1104 14.66 -32.20 52.20
C GLN A 1104 13.64 -31.16 51.74
N ILE A 1105 13.51 -30.05 52.47
CA ILE A 1105 12.65 -28.93 52.07
C ILE A 1105 13.22 -28.24 50.83
N THR A 1106 14.53 -27.98 50.79
CA THR A 1106 15.21 -27.44 49.61
C THR A 1106 14.96 -28.33 48.38
N GLU A 1107 15.15 -29.64 48.50
CA GLU A 1107 14.84 -30.57 47.40
C GLU A 1107 13.38 -30.46 46.93
N GLU A 1108 12.42 -30.42 47.86
CA GLU A 1108 11.00 -30.32 47.52
C GLU A 1108 10.67 -29.00 46.81
N LEU A 1109 11.25 -27.87 47.25
CA LEU A 1109 11.06 -26.57 46.61
C LEU A 1109 11.67 -26.51 45.20
N TYR A 1110 12.87 -27.06 45.01
CA TYR A 1110 13.53 -27.11 43.69
C TYR A 1110 12.78 -28.02 42.72
N LEU A 1111 12.28 -29.16 43.18
CA LEU A 1111 11.46 -30.04 42.35
C LEU A 1111 10.11 -29.39 41.99
N ALA A 1112 9.49 -28.66 42.93
CA ALA A 1112 8.24 -27.95 42.66
C ALA A 1112 8.44 -26.77 41.69
N CYS A 1113 9.51 -25.98 41.85
CA CYS A 1113 9.73 -24.77 41.06
C CYS A 1113 10.38 -25.07 39.70
N TYR A 1114 11.41 -25.92 39.67
CA TYR A 1114 12.28 -26.17 38.51
C TYR A 1114 12.21 -27.59 37.98
N SER A 1115 11.55 -28.51 38.67
CA SER A 1115 11.46 -29.94 38.27
C SER A 1115 12.81 -30.65 38.21
N ARG A 1116 13.80 -30.13 38.95
CA ARG A 1116 15.15 -30.71 39.12
C ARG A 1116 15.57 -30.69 40.58
N LEU A 1117 16.64 -31.42 40.89
CA LEU A 1117 17.33 -31.30 42.17
C LEU A 1117 18.24 -30.04 42.17
N PRO A 1118 18.46 -29.43 43.35
CA PRO A 1118 19.41 -28.33 43.48
C PRO A 1118 20.83 -28.81 43.16
N THR A 1119 21.64 -27.94 42.58
CA THR A 1119 23.09 -28.17 42.51
C THR A 1119 23.71 -28.09 43.91
N PRO A 1120 24.92 -28.64 44.15
CA PRO A 1120 25.55 -28.58 45.47
C PRO A 1120 25.72 -27.15 46.02
N GLU A 1121 25.99 -26.17 45.14
CA GLU A 1121 26.12 -24.76 45.51
C GLU A 1121 24.77 -24.14 45.90
N GLU A 1122 23.74 -24.38 45.10
CA GLU A 1122 22.36 -23.95 45.37
C GLU A 1122 21.80 -24.56 46.66
N ALA A 1123 22.06 -25.85 46.89
CA ALA A 1123 21.66 -26.56 48.10
C ALA A 1123 22.32 -25.93 49.33
N ALA A 1124 23.63 -25.66 49.29
CA ALA A 1124 24.33 -25.03 50.41
C ALA A 1124 23.79 -23.64 50.77
N ILE A 1125 23.39 -22.85 49.76
CA ILE A 1125 22.79 -21.52 49.98
C ILE A 1125 21.38 -21.64 50.58
N ALA A 1126 20.53 -22.48 50.00
CA ALA A 1126 19.14 -22.66 50.43
C ALA A 1126 19.05 -23.31 51.82
N ASP A 1127 19.85 -24.35 52.08
CA ASP A 1127 19.87 -25.04 53.38
C ASP A 1127 20.31 -24.10 54.50
N LYS A 1128 21.30 -23.24 54.23
CA LYS A 1128 21.74 -22.21 55.17
C LYS A 1128 20.64 -21.17 55.43
N ALA A 1129 19.88 -20.78 54.41
CA ALA A 1129 18.76 -19.85 54.58
C ALA A 1129 17.61 -20.45 55.41
N LEU A 1130 17.42 -21.77 55.34
CA LEU A 1130 16.38 -22.50 56.07
C LEU A 1130 16.78 -22.89 57.51
N ASP A 1131 18.05 -22.75 57.89
CA ASP A 1131 18.58 -23.06 59.22
C ASP A 1131 18.35 -21.92 60.23
N VAL A 1132 17.08 -21.58 60.48
CA VAL A 1132 16.68 -20.41 61.29
C VAL A 1132 15.89 -20.75 62.58
N GLY A 1133 15.89 -22.02 63.00
CA GLY A 1133 15.09 -22.48 64.14
C GLY A 1133 13.58 -22.49 63.88
N VAL A 1134 12.78 -23.12 64.76
CA VAL A 1134 11.35 -23.40 64.52
C VAL A 1134 10.50 -22.13 64.37
N ALA A 1135 10.82 -21.07 65.11
CA ALA A 1135 10.02 -19.84 65.15
C ALA A 1135 10.00 -19.06 63.82
N ASN A 1136 11.10 -19.11 63.06
CA ASN A 1136 11.26 -18.39 61.78
C ASN A 1136 11.19 -19.32 60.56
N ARG A 1137 10.95 -20.61 60.78
CA ARG A 1137 11.00 -21.65 59.75
C ARG A 1137 10.05 -21.39 58.59
N GLN A 1138 8.83 -20.93 58.87
CA GLN A 1138 7.87 -20.63 57.81
C GLN A 1138 8.33 -19.45 56.94
N ALA A 1139 8.75 -18.35 57.56
CA ALA A 1139 9.24 -17.16 56.85
C ALA A 1139 10.46 -17.48 55.95
N ALA A 1140 11.39 -18.31 56.43
CA ALA A 1140 12.52 -18.73 55.61
C ALA A 1140 12.10 -19.57 54.39
N ILE A 1141 11.09 -20.43 54.51
CA ILE A 1141 10.55 -21.19 53.37
C ILE A 1141 9.86 -20.23 52.38
N GLU A 1142 9.12 -19.24 52.88
CA GLU A 1142 8.48 -18.20 52.06
C GLU A 1142 9.52 -17.40 51.26
N ASP A 1143 10.62 -16.97 51.89
CA ASP A 1143 11.69 -16.20 51.24
C ASP A 1143 12.44 -17.00 50.17
N VAL A 1144 12.75 -18.28 50.46
CA VAL A 1144 13.38 -19.17 49.47
C VAL A 1144 12.45 -19.41 48.30
N MET A 1145 11.16 -19.71 48.55
CA MET A 1145 10.17 -19.91 47.50
C MET A 1145 9.98 -18.64 46.64
N TRP A 1146 9.89 -17.46 47.25
CA TRP A 1146 9.83 -16.17 46.55
C TRP A 1146 11.05 -15.96 45.65
N SER A 1147 12.24 -16.28 46.14
CA SER A 1147 13.50 -16.15 45.39
C SER A 1147 13.51 -17.07 44.15
N LEU A 1148 13.00 -18.30 44.28
CA LEU A 1148 12.91 -19.24 43.16
C LEU A 1148 11.89 -18.78 42.11
N LEU A 1149 10.71 -18.30 42.53
CA LEU A 1149 9.66 -17.79 41.63
C LEU A 1149 10.10 -16.56 40.82
N ASN A 1150 10.99 -15.74 41.39
CA ASN A 1150 11.53 -14.54 40.74
C ASN A 1150 12.73 -14.80 39.82
N SER A 1151 13.14 -16.06 39.62
CA SER A 1151 14.28 -16.40 38.77
C SER A 1151 13.90 -16.49 37.29
N ALA A 1152 14.91 -16.31 36.43
CA ALA A 1152 14.75 -16.55 35.00
C ALA A 1152 14.44 -18.03 34.69
N GLU A 1153 14.94 -18.98 35.49
CA GLU A 1153 14.68 -20.41 35.28
C GLU A 1153 13.20 -20.76 35.52
N PHE A 1154 12.53 -20.07 36.45
CA PHE A 1154 11.11 -20.25 36.68
C PHE A 1154 10.27 -19.70 35.52
N VAL A 1155 10.53 -18.44 35.14
CA VAL A 1155 9.72 -17.67 34.19
C VAL A 1155 9.88 -18.12 32.73
N PHE A 1156 11.02 -18.74 32.39
CA PHE A 1156 11.31 -19.21 31.04
C PHE A 1156 11.31 -20.74 30.94
N ASN A 1157 10.59 -21.25 29.94
CA ASN A 1157 10.79 -22.60 29.43
C ASN A 1157 12.08 -22.63 28.60
N HIS A 1158 12.98 -23.58 28.88
CA HIS A 1158 14.33 -23.60 28.32
C HIS A 1158 14.66 -24.94 27.67
#